data_AF-A0A8C9MVX0-F1
#
_entry.id   AF-A0A8C9MVX0-F1
#
_cell.length_a   1.000
_cell.length_b   1.000
_cell.length_c   1.000
_cell.angle_alpha   90.00
_cell.angle_beta   90.00
_cell.angle_gamma   90.00
#
_symmetry.space_group_name_H-M   'P 1'
#
loop_
_entity.id
_entity.type
_entity.pdbx_description
1 polymer ?
#
loop_
_entity_poly.entity_id
_entity_poly.type
_entity_poly.pdbx_seq_one_letter_code
_entity_poly.pdbx_strand_id
1 'polypeptide(L)'
;MGFVKEDCKAMAFCAKMRSTKKNELNLEAQHQGLEILFYLQDKAPLCYSSGEFTSEELCIEAAQKCSVSPLCHNLFALYDENKKLWYAPNQVFKVEEKSSFRLHYRMRYYFTNWHGTSESEPSVWRHSPRRAKAYDKKLAPEGTPILDANSLEYMFAQGQYDLVKGLAPIRDPKNDQEVHEIENECLGMAVLAISHDAIKKNVKLPELPKDISYKHYIPETLNRTIRQRNFLTRIRINNVFKHFLKEFNNKTICNNSVSPRDLKVKYLSTMEVLTKYYGAEIFETSFLLISAENEMNKFSCGDNEKYEVMVTGNNGIQWRLKPSPVQAEKEKKKKSEGKGRKEEERHKLREAWNSFSYFPEITHIVIREATVSINKQDNKRMELRLGSHAEALSFTSLVDGYFRLTADAHHYLCTDVAPPLIQHNIRNGCHGPICTEYAINKLRQEGNEVGMYVLRWSCTNFNHILMTVTCLEGSEVMNNSGPYKNFQIEVKKGGYFLHGSNKSFASLKDLMDHLKGQILRTDNISFTLKRCCQPRPREISNLLVATKKAQEWQPVYPMGQLSFHRIRKEEIVQGEHLGRGTRTQIYSGMLSLKDDENEGYQNEREIRVLLKVLDPSHRDISLASSSFVYIFFNIKNLLLSLCVPDPRAVLCCCPSVSLTPGLFCAALTLYHESIKYARIGSKASISPLAVFYWLINPE
;
A
#
# COMPACT_ATOMS: atom_id res chain seq x y z
N MET A 1 17.25 25.87 -72.86
CA MET A 1 17.56 26.41 -71.51
C MET A 1 16.32 26.50 -70.58
N GLY A 2 15.24 25.75 -70.83
CA GLY A 2 13.98 25.85 -70.07
C GLY A 2 13.74 24.77 -68.99
N PHE A 3 14.50 23.68 -68.97
CA PHE A 3 14.17 22.51 -68.12
C PHE A 3 14.93 22.43 -66.78
N VAL A 4 15.84 23.36 -66.47
CA VAL A 4 16.66 23.31 -65.23
C VAL A 4 16.14 24.25 -64.13
N LYS A 5 15.24 25.19 -64.46
CA LYS A 5 14.77 26.22 -63.51
C LYS A 5 13.54 25.80 -62.67
N GLU A 6 12.75 24.83 -63.12
CA GLU A 6 11.57 24.35 -62.38
C GLU A 6 11.93 23.34 -61.27
N ASP A 7 12.91 22.47 -61.50
CA ASP A 7 13.37 21.51 -60.49
C ASP A 7 14.10 22.16 -59.30
N CYS A 8 14.79 23.29 -59.52
CA CYS A 8 15.41 24.04 -58.42
C CYS A 8 14.37 24.73 -57.51
N LYS A 9 13.22 25.16 -58.04
CA LYS A 9 12.14 25.73 -57.23
C LYS A 9 11.37 24.66 -56.47
N ALA A 10 11.14 23.50 -57.08
CA ALA A 10 10.48 22.36 -56.43
C ALA A 10 11.36 21.76 -55.30
N MET A 11 12.67 21.64 -55.51
CA MET A 11 13.59 21.20 -54.45
C MET A 11 13.78 22.23 -53.33
N ALA A 12 13.79 23.53 -53.64
CA ALA A 12 13.82 24.58 -52.62
C ALA A 12 12.53 24.64 -51.79
N PHE A 13 11.36 24.38 -52.38
CA PHE A 13 10.08 24.31 -51.67
C PHE A 13 9.98 23.05 -50.78
N CYS A 14 10.47 21.90 -51.25
CA CYS A 14 10.57 20.67 -50.46
C CYS A 14 11.61 20.75 -49.34
N ALA A 15 12.72 21.48 -49.54
CA ALA A 15 13.70 21.76 -48.49
C ALA A 15 13.16 22.75 -47.44
N LYS A 16 12.39 23.75 -47.85
CA LYS A 16 11.71 24.69 -46.94
C LYS A 16 10.59 24.00 -46.15
N MET A 17 9.81 23.09 -46.77
CA MET A 17 8.84 22.24 -46.07
C MET A 17 9.48 21.20 -45.13
N ARG A 18 10.66 20.67 -45.47
CA ARG A 18 11.43 19.78 -44.56
C ARG A 18 12.11 20.54 -43.43
N SER A 19 12.45 21.81 -43.64
CA SER A 19 12.96 22.72 -42.59
C SER A 19 11.85 23.19 -41.66
N THR A 20 10.65 23.50 -42.17
CA THR A 20 9.49 23.80 -41.31
C THR A 20 8.95 22.56 -40.60
N LYS A 21 8.92 21.37 -41.24
CA LYS A 21 8.57 20.11 -40.54
C LYS A 21 9.63 19.61 -39.56
N LYS A 22 10.92 19.93 -39.74
CA LYS A 22 11.94 19.67 -38.70
C LYS A 22 11.84 20.65 -37.54
N ASN A 23 11.35 21.87 -37.77
CA ASN A 23 11.10 22.84 -36.71
C ASN A 23 9.74 22.64 -36.01
N GLU A 24 8.76 21.98 -36.63
CA GLU A 24 7.47 21.65 -36.00
C GLU A 24 7.48 20.36 -35.16
N LEU A 25 8.58 19.58 -35.18
CA LEU A 25 8.73 18.33 -34.40
C LEU A 25 9.61 18.47 -33.15
N ASN A 26 9.89 19.70 -32.69
CA ASN A 26 10.67 19.91 -31.45
C ASN A 26 10.35 21.24 -30.73
N LEU A 27 9.09 21.69 -30.81
CA LEU A 27 8.56 22.75 -29.97
C LEU A 27 7.31 22.22 -29.26
N GLU A 28 7.45 21.16 -28.46
CA GLU A 28 6.62 21.11 -27.24
C GLU A 28 7.08 22.34 -26.45
N ALA A 29 6.29 23.42 -26.49
CA ALA A 29 6.52 24.56 -25.61
C ALA A 29 6.69 23.97 -24.21
N GLN A 30 7.88 24.10 -23.65
CA GLN A 30 8.20 23.58 -22.34
C GLN A 30 7.28 24.32 -21.38
N HIS A 31 6.12 23.73 -21.08
CA HIS A 31 5.13 24.35 -20.23
C HIS A 31 5.80 24.59 -18.88
N GLN A 32 5.94 25.88 -18.56
CA GLN A 32 6.44 26.34 -17.27
C GLN A 32 5.36 26.06 -16.23
N GLY A 33 5.73 25.44 -15.12
CA GLY A 33 4.83 25.06 -14.05
C GLY A 33 4.78 23.55 -13.80
N LEU A 34 3.64 23.09 -13.26
CA LEU A 34 3.36 21.69 -12.99
C LEU A 34 2.16 21.23 -13.83
N GLU A 35 2.36 20.16 -14.60
CA GLU A 35 1.31 19.50 -15.37
C GLU A 35 1.07 18.08 -14.87
N ILE A 36 -0.22 17.74 -14.72
CA ILE A 36 -0.68 16.37 -14.49
C ILE A 36 -1.41 15.90 -15.74
N LEU A 37 -0.83 14.92 -16.40
CA LEU A 37 -1.33 14.27 -17.59
C LEU A 37 -2.25 13.10 -17.23
N PHE A 38 -3.21 12.85 -18.11
CA PHE A 38 -4.17 11.76 -18.01
C PHE A 38 -4.06 10.85 -19.22
N TYR A 39 -4.27 9.55 -19.03
CA TYR A 39 -4.34 8.59 -20.14
C TYR A 39 -5.67 8.66 -20.92
N LEU A 40 -6.70 9.27 -20.33
CA LEU A 40 -7.99 9.50 -20.96
C LEU A 40 -7.89 10.63 -22.00
N GLN A 41 -8.11 10.32 -23.28
CA GLN A 41 -7.98 11.27 -24.40
C GLN A 41 -8.95 12.45 -24.32
N ASP A 42 -10.10 12.28 -23.64
CA ASP A 42 -11.13 13.31 -23.44
C ASP A 42 -10.85 14.24 -22.25
N LYS A 43 -9.79 13.98 -21.47
CA LYS A 43 -9.45 14.74 -20.27
C LYS A 43 -8.22 15.60 -20.50
N ALA A 44 -8.42 16.92 -20.49
CA ALA A 44 -7.31 17.88 -20.52
C ALA A 44 -6.43 17.76 -19.26
N PRO A 45 -5.11 18.02 -19.35
CA PRO A 45 -4.21 18.04 -18.19
C PRO A 45 -4.67 19.00 -17.08
N LEU A 46 -4.20 18.81 -15.84
CA LEU A 46 -4.24 19.84 -14.80
C LEU A 46 -2.95 20.64 -14.85
N CYS A 47 -3.04 21.97 -14.85
CA CYS A 47 -1.89 22.86 -14.98
C CYS A 47 -1.84 23.85 -13.81
N TYR A 48 -0.68 24.01 -13.21
CA TYR A 48 -0.44 24.94 -12.11
C TYR A 48 0.76 25.80 -12.43
N SER A 49 0.60 27.13 -12.38
CA SER A 49 1.67 28.09 -12.68
C SER A 49 2.52 28.45 -11.45
N SER A 50 1.95 28.36 -10.24
CA SER A 50 2.64 28.68 -8.99
C SER A 50 1.95 28.02 -7.80
N GLY A 51 2.71 27.75 -6.74
CA GLY A 51 2.18 27.28 -5.46
C GLY A 51 2.95 26.10 -4.88
N GLU A 52 2.50 25.63 -3.72
CA GLU A 52 3.04 24.45 -3.05
C GLU A 52 1.94 23.40 -2.92
N PHE A 53 2.20 22.20 -3.43
CA PHE A 53 1.22 21.12 -3.51
C PHE A 53 1.83 19.81 -3.06
N THR A 54 1.09 19.03 -2.29
CA THR A 54 1.46 17.63 -2.01
C THR A 54 1.04 16.72 -3.15
N SER A 55 1.74 15.61 -3.34
CA SER A 55 1.35 14.59 -4.32
C SER A 55 -0.05 14.03 -4.04
N GLU A 56 -0.45 13.91 -2.77
CA GLU A 56 -1.78 13.44 -2.39
C GLU A 56 -2.89 14.42 -2.79
N GLU A 57 -2.72 15.73 -2.56
CA GLU A 57 -3.69 16.76 -3.00
C GLU A 57 -3.88 16.73 -4.52
N LEU A 58 -2.77 16.67 -5.25
CA LEU A 58 -2.78 16.58 -6.71
C LEU A 58 -3.48 15.30 -7.20
N CYS A 59 -3.28 14.16 -6.52
CA CYS A 59 -4.00 12.92 -6.80
C CYS A 59 -5.49 13.00 -6.48
N ILE A 60 -5.91 13.75 -5.45
CA ILE A 60 -7.33 13.96 -5.13
C ILE A 60 -7.99 14.80 -6.23
N GLU A 61 -7.37 15.90 -6.66
CA GLU A 61 -7.89 16.74 -7.75
C GLU A 61 -7.95 15.97 -9.08
N ALA A 62 -6.92 15.16 -9.36
CA ALA A 62 -6.90 14.23 -10.49
C ALA A 62 -8.04 13.20 -10.42
N ALA A 63 -8.22 12.56 -9.26
CA ALA A 63 -9.29 11.59 -9.03
C ALA A 63 -10.68 12.21 -9.27
N GLN A 64 -10.92 13.42 -8.76
CA GLN A 64 -12.15 14.17 -9.00
C GLN A 64 -12.37 14.45 -10.49
N LYS A 65 -11.34 14.92 -11.22
CA LYS A 65 -11.43 15.21 -12.67
C LYS A 65 -11.71 13.96 -13.51
N CYS A 66 -11.19 12.82 -13.08
CA CYS A 66 -11.39 11.50 -13.69
C CYS A 66 -12.60 10.73 -13.12
N SER A 67 -13.36 11.32 -12.20
CA SER A 67 -14.50 10.68 -11.52
C SER A 67 -14.16 9.36 -10.81
N VAL A 68 -12.92 9.19 -10.37
CA VAL A 68 -12.46 8.06 -9.54
C VAL A 68 -13.01 8.25 -8.12
N SER A 69 -13.67 7.23 -7.57
CA SER A 69 -14.23 7.32 -6.21
C SER A 69 -13.15 7.42 -5.12
N PRO A 70 -13.49 8.01 -3.95
CA PRO A 70 -12.63 7.95 -2.76
C PRO A 70 -12.16 6.54 -2.38
N LEU A 71 -12.98 5.51 -2.65
CA LEU A 71 -12.63 4.12 -2.39
C LEU A 71 -11.48 3.62 -3.28
N CYS A 72 -11.41 4.08 -4.53
CA CYS A 72 -10.38 3.66 -5.49
C CYS A 72 -9.19 4.61 -5.55
N HIS A 73 -9.26 5.79 -4.91
CA HIS A 73 -8.22 6.81 -4.96
C HIS A 73 -6.83 6.29 -4.56
N ASN A 74 -6.74 5.49 -3.50
CA ASN A 74 -5.47 4.95 -3.01
C ASN A 74 -4.86 3.87 -3.91
N LEU A 75 -5.47 3.54 -5.06
CA LEU A 75 -4.87 2.72 -6.11
C LEU A 75 -3.98 3.55 -7.05
N PHE A 76 -4.05 4.88 -6.98
CA PHE A 76 -3.36 5.80 -7.88
C PHE A 76 -2.22 6.57 -7.20
N ALA A 77 -1.26 7.01 -8.00
CA ALA A 77 -0.14 7.85 -7.61
C ALA A 77 0.35 8.71 -8.79
N LEU A 78 1.36 9.57 -8.57
CA LEU A 78 1.99 10.36 -9.62
C LEU A 78 3.29 9.70 -10.10
N TYR A 79 3.44 9.60 -11.42
CA TYR A 79 4.59 9.01 -12.08
C TYR A 79 5.30 10.01 -13.00
N ASP A 80 6.62 10.10 -12.91
CA ASP A 80 7.48 10.85 -13.82
C ASP A 80 8.05 9.91 -14.87
N GLU A 81 7.51 9.95 -16.10
CA GLU A 81 7.95 9.06 -17.19
C GLU A 81 9.40 9.32 -17.62
N ASN A 82 9.90 10.55 -17.46
CA ASN A 82 11.27 10.92 -17.84
C ASN A 82 12.28 10.34 -16.85
N LYS A 83 11.99 10.46 -15.55
CA LYS A 83 12.85 9.93 -14.49
C LYS A 83 12.60 8.45 -14.19
N LYS A 84 11.48 7.90 -14.67
CA LYS A 84 10.98 6.57 -14.32
C LYS A 84 10.82 6.37 -12.82
N LEU A 85 10.26 7.37 -12.15
CA LEU A 85 10.11 7.41 -10.69
C LEU A 85 8.68 7.76 -10.30
N TRP A 86 8.21 7.10 -9.24
CA TRP A 86 6.96 7.46 -8.58
C TRP A 86 7.22 8.38 -7.40
N TYR A 87 6.28 9.28 -7.15
CA TYR A 87 6.34 10.15 -5.98
C TYR A 87 5.53 9.58 -4.81
N ALA A 88 6.11 9.69 -3.61
CA ALA A 88 5.41 9.40 -2.37
C ALA A 88 4.25 10.39 -2.15
N PRO A 89 3.15 9.99 -1.48
CA PRO A 89 1.97 10.83 -1.32
C PRO A 89 2.23 12.15 -0.56
N ASN A 90 3.22 12.17 0.33
CA ASN A 90 3.65 13.36 1.06
C ASN A 90 4.72 14.19 0.32
N GLN A 91 5.12 13.82 -0.90
CA GLN A 91 6.05 14.63 -1.70
C GLN A 91 5.47 16.01 -1.92
N VAL A 92 6.24 17.05 -1.63
CA VAL A 92 5.86 18.44 -1.85
C VAL A 92 6.49 18.95 -3.14
N PHE A 93 5.68 19.54 -4.01
CA PHE A 93 6.09 20.22 -5.24
C PHE A 93 6.00 21.72 -5.04
N LYS A 94 7.14 22.41 -5.18
CA LYS A 94 7.23 23.86 -5.17
C LYS A 94 7.26 24.36 -6.61
N VAL A 95 6.15 24.93 -7.05
CA VAL A 95 5.97 25.43 -8.41
C VAL A 95 6.33 26.91 -8.43
N GLU A 96 7.46 27.21 -9.07
CA GLU A 96 8.00 28.54 -9.28
C GLU A 96 8.06 28.82 -10.79
N GLU A 97 8.32 30.07 -11.21
CA GLU A 97 8.31 30.48 -12.62
C GLU A 97 9.26 29.67 -13.52
N LYS A 98 10.31 29.06 -12.95
CA LYS A 98 11.30 28.24 -13.66
C LYS A 98 11.09 26.73 -13.49
N SER A 99 10.12 26.31 -12.67
CA SER A 99 9.82 24.90 -12.44
C SER A 99 9.18 24.29 -13.68
N SER A 100 9.51 23.03 -13.98
CA SER A 100 8.84 22.25 -15.02
C SER A 100 8.66 20.81 -14.53
N PHE A 101 7.45 20.49 -14.10
CA PHE A 101 7.06 19.15 -13.69
C PHE A 101 6.01 18.62 -14.66
N ARG A 102 6.26 17.44 -15.24
CA ARG A 102 5.31 16.77 -16.13
C ARG A 102 5.08 15.36 -15.61
N LEU A 103 3.95 15.18 -14.93
CA LEU A 103 3.62 14.00 -14.15
C LEU A 103 2.40 13.31 -14.75
N HIS A 104 2.36 11.98 -14.68
CA HIS A 104 1.18 11.21 -15.06
C HIS A 104 0.42 10.77 -13.81
N TYR A 105 -0.88 11.06 -13.75
CA TYR A 105 -1.76 10.39 -12.80
C TYR A 105 -1.91 8.94 -13.25
N ARG A 106 -1.54 7.97 -12.41
CA ARG A 106 -1.39 6.58 -12.86
C ARG A 106 -1.81 5.60 -11.78
N MET A 107 -2.53 4.54 -12.17
CA MET A 107 -2.81 3.44 -11.27
C MET A 107 -1.51 2.68 -10.99
N ARG A 108 -1.14 2.59 -9.72
CA ARG A 108 0.11 2.00 -9.24
C ARG A 108 -0.11 0.66 -8.56
N TYR A 109 -1.13 0.57 -7.72
CA TYR A 109 -1.39 -0.62 -6.90
C TYR A 109 -2.33 -1.56 -7.65
N TYR A 110 -1.79 -2.68 -8.10
CA TYR A 110 -2.46 -3.63 -8.98
C TYR A 110 -2.53 -5.01 -8.32
N PHE A 111 -3.66 -5.70 -8.51
CA PHE A 111 -3.87 -7.07 -8.08
C PHE A 111 -4.21 -7.93 -9.30
N THR A 112 -3.32 -8.87 -9.65
CA THR A 112 -3.52 -9.78 -10.78
C THR A 112 -4.79 -10.60 -10.60
N ASN A 113 -5.53 -10.82 -11.68
CA ASN A 113 -6.81 -11.52 -11.70
C ASN A 113 -7.91 -10.86 -10.83
N TRP A 114 -7.87 -9.54 -10.66
CA TRP A 114 -8.97 -8.76 -10.07
C TRP A 114 -10.31 -8.93 -10.83
N HIS A 115 -10.24 -9.29 -12.11
CA HIS A 115 -11.39 -9.53 -12.98
C HIS A 115 -11.96 -10.95 -12.85
N GLY A 116 -11.23 -11.89 -12.22
CA GLY A 116 -11.70 -13.25 -11.95
C GLY A 116 -11.99 -14.10 -13.19
N THR A 117 -11.33 -13.81 -14.32
CA THR A 117 -11.51 -14.57 -15.57
C THR A 117 -10.43 -15.62 -15.78
N SER A 118 -9.35 -15.59 -15.00
CA SER A 118 -8.34 -16.64 -15.00
C SER A 118 -8.69 -17.69 -13.94
N GLU A 119 -8.69 -18.96 -14.32
CA GLU A 119 -8.86 -20.09 -13.40
C GLU A 119 -7.54 -20.50 -12.73
N SER A 120 -6.40 -20.12 -13.31
CA SER A 120 -5.08 -20.51 -12.80
C SER A 120 -4.61 -19.69 -11.60
N GLU A 121 -5.10 -18.46 -11.48
CA GLU A 121 -4.76 -17.52 -10.42
C GLU A 121 -5.99 -17.32 -9.51
N PRO A 122 -5.81 -17.11 -8.19
CA PRO A 122 -6.94 -16.84 -7.31
C PRO A 122 -7.56 -15.48 -7.65
N SER A 123 -8.89 -15.41 -7.71
CA SER A 123 -9.60 -14.14 -7.85
C SER A 123 -9.35 -13.24 -6.63
N VAL A 124 -9.45 -11.92 -6.84
CA VAL A 124 -9.19 -10.92 -5.80
C VAL A 124 -10.36 -9.94 -5.70
N TRP A 125 -10.80 -9.65 -4.48
CA TRP A 125 -11.96 -8.77 -4.21
C TRP A 125 -11.77 -7.96 -2.92
N ARG A 126 -12.55 -6.90 -2.73
CA ARG A 126 -12.64 -6.18 -1.46
C ARG A 126 -13.53 -6.93 -0.48
N HIS A 127 -13.23 -6.82 0.81
CA HIS A 127 -14.10 -7.40 1.84
C HIS A 127 -15.52 -6.80 1.78
N SER A 128 -16.51 -7.64 2.01
CA SER A 128 -17.93 -7.27 2.07
C SER A 128 -18.50 -7.60 3.45
N PRO A 129 -19.47 -6.83 3.97
CA PRO A 129 -20.16 -7.20 5.20
C PRO A 129 -20.90 -8.53 4.99
N ARG A 130 -20.66 -9.53 5.85
CA ARG A 130 -21.42 -10.79 5.80
C ARG A 130 -22.90 -10.51 6.07
N ARG A 131 -23.78 -10.87 5.14
CA ARG A 131 -25.24 -10.85 5.38
C ARG A 131 -25.61 -12.07 6.20
N ALA A 132 -26.11 -11.86 7.41
CA ALA A 132 -26.63 -12.93 8.28
C ALA A 132 -27.99 -13.45 7.78
N LYS A 133 -28.03 -14.12 6.62
CA LYS A 133 -29.10 -15.03 6.16
C LYS A 133 -28.42 -16.10 5.29
N ALA A 134 -28.16 -17.29 5.84
CA ALA A 134 -29.02 -18.47 5.82
C ALA A 134 -28.88 -19.27 4.51
N TYR A 135 -28.30 -20.48 4.63
CA TYR A 135 -28.44 -21.64 3.75
C TYR A 135 -28.40 -21.41 2.23
N ASP A 136 -27.23 -21.09 1.68
CA ASP A 136 -26.93 -21.51 0.31
C ASP A 136 -25.44 -21.84 0.16
N LYS A 137 -25.11 -23.11 0.37
CA LYS A 137 -23.82 -23.70 -0.02
C LYS A 137 -23.86 -23.93 -1.52
N LYS A 138 -23.66 -22.88 -2.33
CA LYS A 138 -23.19 -22.91 -3.74
C LYS A 138 -23.49 -21.55 -4.39
N LEU A 139 -22.65 -20.54 -4.18
CA LEU A 139 -22.41 -19.46 -5.15
C LEU A 139 -21.05 -18.83 -4.84
N ALA A 140 -20.39 -18.36 -5.90
CA ALA A 140 -19.01 -17.85 -5.93
C ALA A 140 -18.65 -16.91 -4.76
N PRO A 141 -17.36 -16.81 -4.36
CA PRO A 141 -16.95 -16.03 -3.19
C PRO A 141 -17.52 -14.60 -3.22
N GLU A 142 -18.33 -14.27 -2.21
CA GLU A 142 -18.98 -12.97 -2.03
C GLU A 142 -17.93 -11.87 -1.77
N GLY A 143 -17.63 -11.09 -2.79
CA GLY A 143 -16.68 -9.99 -2.71
C GLY A 143 -17.15 -8.76 -3.48
N THR A 144 -16.81 -7.57 -2.97
CA THR A 144 -17.06 -6.33 -3.73
C THR A 144 -15.93 -6.16 -4.76
N PRO A 145 -16.20 -5.76 -6.01
CA PRO A 145 -15.15 -5.49 -6.99
C PRO A 145 -14.12 -4.48 -6.48
N ILE A 146 -12.85 -4.65 -6.85
CA ILE A 146 -11.77 -3.73 -6.44
C ILE A 146 -11.93 -2.36 -7.08
N LEU A 147 -12.38 -2.34 -8.35
CA LEU A 147 -12.45 -1.17 -9.22
C LEU A 147 -13.90 -0.72 -9.45
N ASP A 148 -14.12 0.60 -9.38
CA ASP A 148 -15.32 1.22 -9.93
C ASP A 148 -15.24 1.38 -11.46
N ALA A 149 -16.34 1.82 -12.07
CA ALA A 149 -16.45 1.92 -13.53
C ALA A 149 -15.44 2.91 -14.14
N ASN A 150 -15.17 4.03 -13.47
CA ASN A 150 -14.25 5.07 -13.95
C ASN A 150 -12.78 4.66 -13.77
N SER A 151 -12.47 3.94 -12.69
CA SER A 151 -11.15 3.36 -12.46
C SER A 151 -10.84 2.29 -13.50
N LEU A 152 -11.83 1.49 -13.92
CA LEU A 152 -11.68 0.53 -15.02
C LEU A 152 -11.46 1.23 -16.36
N GLU A 153 -12.21 2.29 -16.67
CA GLU A 153 -11.98 3.11 -17.88
C GLU A 153 -10.56 3.69 -17.89
N TYR A 154 -10.11 4.23 -16.76
CA TYR A 154 -8.77 4.79 -16.62
C TYR A 154 -7.68 3.74 -16.81
N MET A 155 -7.81 2.59 -16.13
CA MET A 155 -6.84 1.49 -16.23
C MET A 155 -6.78 0.91 -17.63
N PHE A 156 -7.91 0.85 -18.35
CA PHE A 156 -7.93 0.43 -19.75
C PHE A 156 -7.14 1.39 -20.64
N ALA A 157 -7.37 2.71 -20.53
CA ALA A 157 -6.62 3.70 -21.29
C ALA A 157 -5.12 3.68 -20.95
N GLN A 158 -4.79 3.53 -19.67
CA GLN A 158 -3.40 3.34 -19.21
C GLN A 158 -2.77 2.07 -19.82
N GLY A 159 -3.46 0.93 -19.79
CA GLY A 159 -2.95 -0.32 -20.34
C GLY A 159 -2.75 -0.28 -21.86
N GLN A 160 -3.63 0.42 -22.59
CA GLN A 160 -3.43 0.68 -24.02
C GLN A 160 -2.17 1.50 -24.29
N TYR A 161 -1.98 2.58 -23.52
CA TYR A 161 -0.77 3.40 -23.62
C TYR A 161 0.48 2.58 -23.31
N ASP A 162 0.45 1.77 -22.24
CA ASP A 162 1.58 0.95 -21.81
C ASP A 162 1.99 -0.09 -22.85
N LEU A 163 1.02 -0.75 -23.49
CA LEU A 163 1.28 -1.71 -24.55
C LEU A 163 1.93 -1.03 -25.76
N VAL A 164 1.34 0.07 -26.23
CA VAL A 164 1.80 0.77 -27.43
C VAL A 164 3.18 1.39 -27.22
N LYS A 165 3.40 2.08 -26.09
CA LYS A 165 4.68 2.72 -25.74
C LYS A 165 5.74 1.76 -25.24
N GLY A 166 5.38 0.50 -24.97
CA GLY A 166 6.31 -0.51 -24.50
C GLY A 166 6.70 -0.35 -23.03
N LEU A 167 5.87 0.31 -22.21
CA LEU A 167 5.99 0.30 -20.76
C LEU A 167 5.59 -1.06 -20.17
N ALA A 168 4.67 -1.76 -20.84
CA ALA A 168 4.36 -3.17 -20.60
C ALA A 168 4.95 -4.01 -21.75
N PRO A 169 6.24 -4.41 -21.66
CA PRO A 169 6.90 -5.12 -22.75
C PRO A 169 6.29 -6.50 -22.95
N ILE A 170 6.09 -6.90 -24.22
CA ILE A 170 5.64 -8.25 -24.57
C ILE A 170 6.61 -9.32 -24.04
N ARG A 171 6.07 -10.47 -23.66
CA ARG A 171 6.85 -11.63 -23.19
C ARG A 171 7.82 -12.14 -24.26
N ASP A 172 8.93 -12.72 -23.83
CA ASP A 172 9.88 -13.32 -24.76
C ASP A 172 9.29 -14.62 -25.31
N PRO A 173 9.35 -14.84 -26.64
CA PRO A 173 8.95 -16.10 -27.24
C PRO A 173 9.95 -17.20 -26.89
N LYS A 174 9.45 -18.38 -26.55
CA LYS A 174 10.25 -19.59 -26.28
C LYS A 174 10.62 -20.34 -27.56
N ASN A 175 9.82 -20.18 -28.61
CA ASN A 175 10.02 -20.82 -29.92
C ASN A 175 9.40 -19.96 -31.06
N ASP A 176 9.70 -20.30 -32.31
CA ASP A 176 9.23 -19.55 -33.49
C ASP A 176 7.70 -19.55 -33.66
N GLN A 177 7.02 -20.62 -33.23
CA GLN A 177 5.56 -20.71 -33.26
C GLN A 177 4.93 -19.66 -32.35
N GLU A 178 5.50 -19.49 -31.15
CA GLU A 178 5.03 -18.53 -30.15
C GLU A 178 5.27 -17.08 -30.58
N VAL A 179 6.25 -16.81 -31.44
CA VAL A 179 6.42 -15.48 -32.07
C VAL A 179 5.16 -15.10 -32.84
N HIS A 180 4.64 -16.00 -33.65
CA HIS A 180 3.44 -15.74 -34.45
C HIS A 180 2.17 -15.67 -33.62
N GLU A 181 2.10 -16.42 -32.52
CA GLU A 181 0.99 -16.33 -31.56
C GLU A 181 0.96 -14.99 -30.86
N ILE A 182 2.09 -14.51 -30.34
CA ILE A 182 2.21 -13.19 -29.69
C ILE A 182 1.84 -12.07 -30.68
N GLU A 183 2.24 -12.18 -31.95
CA GLU A 183 1.85 -11.22 -32.99
C GLU A 183 0.34 -11.20 -33.22
N ASN A 184 -0.29 -12.37 -33.32
CA ASN A 184 -1.73 -12.48 -33.50
C ASN A 184 -2.50 -11.97 -32.28
N GLU A 185 -2.03 -12.24 -31.06
CA GLU A 185 -2.59 -11.67 -29.83
C GLU A 185 -2.49 -10.14 -29.85
N CYS A 186 -1.36 -9.55 -30.27
CA CYS A 186 -1.24 -8.10 -30.43
C CYS A 186 -2.25 -7.54 -31.46
N LEU A 187 -2.50 -8.25 -32.56
CA LEU A 187 -3.55 -7.86 -33.52
C LEU A 187 -4.94 -7.98 -32.89
N GLY A 188 -5.19 -9.00 -32.07
CA GLY A 188 -6.42 -9.16 -31.29
C GLY A 188 -6.64 -8.00 -30.32
N MET A 189 -5.59 -7.56 -29.62
CA MET A 189 -5.60 -6.37 -28.76
C MET A 189 -5.98 -5.11 -29.56
N ALA A 190 -5.43 -4.95 -30.77
CA ALA A 190 -5.82 -3.85 -31.66
C ALA A 190 -7.29 -3.92 -32.07
N VAL A 191 -7.83 -5.11 -32.35
CA VAL A 191 -9.26 -5.31 -32.65
C VAL A 191 -10.14 -4.93 -31.45
N LEU A 192 -9.77 -5.34 -30.23
CA LEU A 192 -10.49 -4.98 -29.00
C LEU A 192 -10.51 -3.46 -28.79
N ALA A 193 -9.36 -2.80 -28.94
CA ALA A 193 -9.21 -1.35 -28.79
C ALA A 193 -10.07 -0.57 -29.82
N ILE A 194 -9.96 -0.92 -31.10
CA ILE A 194 -10.71 -0.26 -32.17
C ILE A 194 -12.21 -0.50 -32.02
N SER A 195 -12.61 -1.70 -31.62
CA SER A 195 -14.02 -2.04 -31.40
C SER A 195 -14.60 -1.28 -30.21
N HIS A 196 -13.83 -1.12 -29.13
CA HIS A 196 -14.22 -0.29 -27.99
C HIS A 196 -14.41 1.17 -28.40
N ASP A 197 -13.46 1.74 -29.15
CA ASP A 197 -13.56 3.12 -29.65
C ASP A 197 -14.78 3.32 -30.57
N ALA A 198 -15.08 2.32 -31.41
CA ALA A 198 -16.24 2.33 -32.29
C ALA A 198 -17.55 2.37 -31.51
N ILE A 199 -17.70 1.50 -30.49
CA ILE A 199 -18.88 1.46 -29.62
C ILE A 199 -19.02 2.78 -28.85
N LYS A 200 -17.92 3.31 -28.29
CA LYS A 200 -17.92 4.58 -27.53
C LYS A 200 -18.34 5.77 -28.41
N LYS A 201 -17.99 5.76 -29.69
CA LYS A 201 -18.37 6.80 -30.68
C LYS A 201 -19.71 6.52 -31.37
N ASN A 202 -20.42 5.45 -31.02
CA ASN A 202 -21.64 4.98 -31.68
C ASN A 202 -21.49 4.74 -33.20
N VAL A 203 -20.31 4.34 -33.65
CA VAL A 203 -20.02 4.04 -35.05
C VAL A 203 -20.13 2.53 -35.28
N LYS A 204 -20.93 2.11 -36.27
CA LYS A 204 -21.09 0.68 -36.66
C LYS A 204 -20.40 0.41 -37.99
N LEU A 205 -20.04 -0.84 -38.28
CA LEU A 205 -19.69 -1.21 -39.67
C LEU A 205 -20.93 -1.05 -40.57
N PRO A 206 -20.82 -0.45 -41.78
CA PRO A 206 -19.61 -0.13 -42.55
C PRO A 206 -19.09 1.32 -42.41
N GLU A 207 -19.55 2.09 -41.42
CA GLU A 207 -19.19 3.51 -41.23
C GLU A 207 -17.78 3.72 -40.65
N LEU A 208 -17.10 2.65 -40.24
CA LEU A 208 -15.70 2.69 -39.84
C LEU A 208 -14.82 3.20 -41.00
N PRO A 209 -13.89 4.14 -40.75
CA PRO A 209 -13.00 4.65 -41.79
C PRO A 209 -12.30 3.51 -42.55
N LYS A 210 -12.31 3.58 -43.89
CA LYS A 210 -11.64 2.58 -44.75
C LYS A 210 -10.13 2.46 -44.49
N ASP A 211 -9.56 3.48 -43.86
CA ASP A 211 -8.13 3.61 -43.52
C ASP A 211 -7.77 3.21 -42.09
N ILE A 212 -8.65 2.53 -41.35
CA ILE A 212 -8.30 2.02 -40.01
C ILE A 212 -7.06 1.12 -40.08
N SER A 213 -6.06 1.47 -39.27
CA SER A 213 -4.81 0.74 -39.18
C SER A 213 -4.55 0.24 -37.77
N TYR A 214 -4.24 -1.05 -37.63
CA TYR A 214 -3.78 -1.64 -36.37
C TYR A 214 -2.47 -1.04 -35.85
N LYS A 215 -1.70 -0.34 -36.70
CA LYS A 215 -0.32 0.11 -36.43
C LYS A 215 -0.19 1.05 -35.24
N HIS A 216 -1.27 1.73 -34.84
CA HIS A 216 -1.30 2.65 -33.69
C HIS A 216 -1.77 1.99 -32.39
N TYR A 217 -2.18 0.72 -32.47
CA TYR A 217 -2.78 -0.04 -31.36
C TYR A 217 -1.95 -1.26 -30.95
N ILE A 218 -0.79 -1.45 -31.58
CA ILE A 218 0.18 -2.50 -31.26
C ILE A 218 1.46 -1.87 -30.70
N PRO A 219 2.33 -2.64 -30.00
CA PRO A 219 3.61 -2.15 -29.52
C PRO A 219 4.44 -1.48 -30.63
N GLU A 220 5.03 -0.31 -30.35
CA GLU A 220 5.89 0.42 -31.30
C GLU A 220 7.08 -0.44 -31.77
N THR A 221 7.60 -1.29 -30.88
CA THR A 221 8.65 -2.28 -31.19
C THR A 221 8.20 -3.28 -32.26
N LEU A 222 7.01 -3.87 -32.09
CA LEU A 222 6.43 -4.80 -33.06
C LEU A 222 6.09 -4.10 -34.38
N ASN A 223 5.54 -2.89 -34.33
CA ASN A 223 5.25 -2.09 -35.53
C ASN A 223 6.52 -1.85 -36.35
N ARG A 224 7.64 -1.50 -35.68
CA ARG A 224 8.94 -1.35 -36.32
C ARG A 224 9.42 -2.65 -36.97
N THR A 225 9.29 -3.79 -36.29
CA THR A 225 9.62 -5.11 -36.84
C THR A 225 8.78 -5.42 -38.09
N ILE A 226 7.46 -5.20 -38.05
CA ILE A 226 6.57 -5.43 -39.19
C ILE A 226 6.92 -4.53 -40.38
N ARG A 227 7.31 -3.27 -40.15
CA ARG A 227 7.73 -2.33 -41.21
C ARG A 227 8.97 -2.83 -41.95
N GLN A 228 9.89 -3.52 -41.27
CA GLN A 228 11.12 -4.05 -41.85
C GLN A 228 10.91 -5.36 -42.64
N ARG A 229 9.78 -6.06 -42.48
CA ARG A 229 9.44 -7.28 -43.24
C ARG A 229 9.14 -6.98 -44.70
N ASN A 230 9.17 -7.99 -45.57
CA ASN A 230 8.86 -7.83 -46.99
C ASN A 230 7.41 -7.36 -47.25
N PHE A 231 7.17 -6.80 -48.43
CA PHE A 231 5.88 -6.19 -48.80
C PHE A 231 4.69 -7.17 -48.71
N LEU A 232 4.86 -8.40 -49.18
CA LEU A 232 3.79 -9.42 -49.18
C LEU A 232 3.40 -9.82 -47.75
N THR A 233 4.38 -9.97 -46.85
CA THR A 233 4.11 -10.26 -45.44
C THR A 233 3.33 -9.12 -44.78
N ARG A 234 3.65 -7.85 -45.08
CA ARG A 234 2.90 -6.71 -44.54
C ARG A 234 1.46 -6.69 -45.03
N ILE A 235 1.22 -7.00 -46.30
CA ILE A 235 -0.14 -7.14 -46.87
C ILE A 235 -0.88 -8.28 -46.15
N ARG A 236 -0.24 -9.45 -46.00
CA ARG A 236 -0.83 -10.60 -45.33
C ARG A 236 -1.29 -10.25 -43.91
N ILE A 237 -0.43 -9.63 -43.11
CA ILE A 237 -0.74 -9.21 -41.73
C ILE A 237 -1.93 -8.23 -41.72
N ASN A 238 -1.94 -7.25 -42.63
CA ASN A 238 -3.04 -6.30 -42.72
C ASN A 238 -4.38 -6.96 -43.10
N ASN A 239 -4.35 -7.96 -43.98
CA ASN A 239 -5.54 -8.70 -44.38
C ASN A 239 -6.06 -9.59 -43.23
N VAL A 240 -5.17 -10.23 -42.47
CA VAL A 240 -5.52 -10.98 -41.25
C VAL A 240 -6.21 -10.06 -40.25
N PHE A 241 -5.63 -8.90 -39.96
CA PHE A 241 -6.25 -7.89 -39.09
C PHE A 241 -7.65 -7.48 -39.58
N LYS A 242 -7.80 -7.15 -40.87
CA LYS A 242 -9.10 -6.77 -41.44
C LYS A 242 -10.12 -7.90 -41.34
N HIS A 243 -9.69 -9.14 -41.53
CA HIS A 243 -10.55 -10.32 -41.36
C HIS A 243 -11.04 -10.43 -39.92
N PHE A 244 -10.14 -10.39 -38.93
CA PHE A 244 -10.50 -10.45 -37.51
C PHE A 244 -11.42 -9.31 -37.10
N LEU A 245 -11.14 -8.08 -37.53
CA LEU A 245 -11.98 -6.93 -37.22
C LEU A 245 -13.39 -7.09 -37.78
N LYS A 246 -13.53 -7.56 -39.03
CA LYS A 246 -14.83 -7.79 -39.67
C LYS A 246 -15.59 -8.93 -38.99
N GLU A 247 -14.91 -10.04 -38.72
CA GLU A 247 -15.51 -11.22 -38.08
C GLU A 247 -16.00 -10.90 -36.67
N PHE A 248 -15.17 -10.23 -35.85
CA PHE A 248 -15.51 -9.85 -34.49
C PHE A 248 -16.70 -8.88 -34.44
N ASN A 249 -16.69 -7.83 -35.27
CA ASN A 249 -17.81 -6.89 -35.31
C ASN A 249 -19.11 -7.56 -35.78
N ASN A 250 -19.08 -8.37 -36.84
CA ASN A 250 -20.27 -8.99 -37.40
C ASN A 250 -20.88 -10.08 -36.51
N LYS A 251 -20.04 -10.96 -35.93
CA LYS A 251 -20.51 -12.11 -35.15
C LYS A 251 -20.72 -11.81 -33.67
N THR A 252 -19.91 -10.91 -33.12
CA THR A 252 -19.85 -10.69 -31.66
C THR A 252 -20.52 -9.37 -31.26
N ILE A 253 -20.24 -8.27 -31.98
CA ILE A 253 -20.76 -6.95 -31.60
C ILE A 253 -22.18 -6.72 -32.11
N CYS A 254 -22.48 -7.03 -33.37
CA CYS A 254 -23.83 -6.86 -33.93
C CYS A 254 -24.89 -7.72 -33.23
N ASN A 255 -24.49 -8.81 -32.58
CA ASN A 255 -25.37 -9.68 -31.81
C ASN A 255 -25.58 -9.19 -30.35
N ASN A 256 -25.07 -8.00 -29.99
CA ASN A 256 -25.13 -7.41 -28.64
C ASN A 256 -24.65 -8.35 -27.52
N SER A 257 -23.78 -9.33 -27.82
CA SER A 257 -23.32 -10.30 -26.83
C SER A 257 -22.17 -9.80 -25.97
N VAL A 258 -21.62 -8.62 -26.26
CA VAL A 258 -20.43 -8.08 -25.60
C VAL A 258 -20.63 -6.60 -25.27
N SER A 259 -20.50 -6.26 -23.98
CA SER A 259 -20.55 -4.88 -23.50
C SER A 259 -19.19 -4.16 -23.64
N PRO A 260 -19.15 -2.82 -23.61
CA PRO A 260 -17.88 -2.08 -23.53
C PRO A 260 -17.02 -2.49 -22.34
N ARG A 261 -17.66 -2.86 -21.22
CA ARG A 261 -16.97 -3.35 -20.03
C ARG A 261 -16.25 -4.67 -20.30
N ASP A 262 -16.87 -5.59 -21.03
CA ASP A 262 -16.29 -6.90 -21.34
C ASP A 262 -15.07 -6.77 -22.24
N LEU A 263 -15.10 -5.84 -23.20
CA LEU A 263 -13.92 -5.53 -24.04
C LEU A 263 -12.75 -5.03 -23.21
N LYS A 264 -13.00 -4.13 -22.25
CA LYS A 264 -11.96 -3.61 -21.34
C LYS A 264 -11.38 -4.71 -20.46
N VAL A 265 -12.25 -5.53 -19.86
CA VAL A 265 -11.83 -6.67 -19.03
C VAL A 265 -11.01 -7.66 -19.85
N LYS A 266 -11.47 -8.01 -21.06
CA LYS A 266 -10.75 -8.94 -21.94
C LYS A 266 -9.39 -8.39 -22.37
N TYR A 267 -9.31 -7.10 -22.69
CA TYR A 267 -8.04 -6.46 -23.03
C TYR A 267 -7.05 -6.54 -21.84
N LEU A 268 -7.50 -6.13 -20.66
CA LEU A 268 -6.66 -6.08 -19.46
C LEU A 268 -6.26 -7.48 -18.97
N SER A 269 -7.14 -8.49 -19.07
CA SER A 269 -6.78 -9.87 -18.74
C SER A 269 -5.79 -10.47 -19.75
N THR A 270 -5.90 -10.13 -21.04
CA THR A 270 -4.89 -10.50 -22.03
C THR A 270 -3.55 -9.80 -21.76
N MET A 271 -3.53 -8.55 -21.27
CA MET A 271 -2.29 -7.86 -20.89
C MET A 271 -1.49 -8.61 -19.82
N GLU A 272 -2.17 -9.17 -18.81
CA GLU A 272 -1.53 -9.94 -17.73
C GLU A 272 -0.73 -11.14 -18.25
N VAL A 273 -1.19 -11.76 -19.35
CA VAL A 273 -0.56 -12.96 -19.93
C VAL A 273 0.40 -12.60 -21.06
N LEU A 274 0.10 -11.57 -21.85
CA LEU A 274 0.86 -11.19 -23.04
C LEU A 274 2.16 -10.46 -22.70
N THR A 275 2.19 -9.73 -21.59
CA THR A 275 3.32 -8.85 -21.22
C THR A 275 4.10 -9.40 -20.03
N LYS A 276 5.35 -8.94 -19.87
CA LYS A 276 6.20 -9.33 -18.74
C LYS A 276 5.83 -8.52 -17.51
N TYR A 277 5.54 -9.22 -16.41
CA TYR A 277 5.42 -8.61 -15.08
C TYR A 277 4.43 -7.44 -15.02
N TYR A 278 3.29 -7.54 -15.73
CA TYR A 278 2.26 -6.51 -15.71
C TYR A 278 1.74 -6.27 -14.29
N GLY A 279 1.72 -5.02 -13.86
CA GLY A 279 1.33 -4.64 -12.49
C GLY A 279 2.41 -4.90 -11.42
N ALA A 280 3.63 -5.29 -11.81
CA ALA A 280 4.78 -5.40 -10.91
C ALA A 280 5.74 -4.21 -11.08
N GLU A 281 6.41 -3.82 -9.99
CA GLU A 281 7.57 -2.94 -10.03
C GLU A 281 8.82 -3.75 -9.62
N ILE A 282 9.91 -3.60 -10.38
CA ILE A 282 11.18 -4.27 -10.15
C ILE A 282 12.25 -3.21 -9.90
N PHE A 283 12.96 -3.35 -8.79
CA PHE A 283 14.04 -2.47 -8.36
C PHE A 283 15.37 -3.20 -8.43
N GLU A 284 16.39 -2.54 -8.98
CA GLU A 284 17.74 -3.09 -9.05
C GLU A 284 18.57 -2.58 -7.86
N THR A 285 19.34 -3.47 -7.25
CA THR A 285 20.27 -3.11 -6.17
C THR A 285 21.58 -3.86 -6.28
N SER A 286 22.69 -3.20 -5.98
CA SER A 286 24.01 -3.85 -5.83
C SER A 286 24.26 -4.34 -4.41
N PHE A 287 23.37 -4.04 -3.47
CA PHE A 287 23.48 -4.44 -2.07
C PHE A 287 22.13 -4.96 -1.57
N LEU A 288 22.09 -6.24 -1.19
CA LEU A 288 20.93 -6.88 -0.59
C LEU A 288 21.38 -7.78 0.56
N LEU A 289 20.87 -7.49 1.76
CA LEU A 289 21.13 -8.27 2.97
C LEU A 289 19.81 -8.78 3.53
N ILE A 290 19.74 -10.09 3.81
CA ILE A 290 18.57 -10.73 4.40
C ILE A 290 19.04 -11.50 5.63
N SER A 291 18.61 -11.09 6.81
CA SER A 291 18.95 -11.76 8.07
C SER A 291 17.87 -12.75 8.48
N ALA A 292 18.26 -14.00 8.73
CA ALA A 292 17.50 -14.96 9.54
C ALA A 292 18.14 -14.99 10.94
N GLU A 293 17.34 -15.14 12.01
CA GLU A 293 17.84 -15.22 13.38
C GLU A 293 18.97 -16.26 13.44
N ASN A 294 20.19 -15.80 13.79
CA ASN A 294 21.44 -16.57 13.96
C ASN A 294 22.31 -16.89 12.73
N GLU A 295 21.93 -16.49 11.51
CA GLU A 295 22.86 -16.50 10.37
C GLU A 295 22.81 -15.17 9.62
N MET A 296 23.90 -14.41 9.70
CA MET A 296 24.20 -13.39 8.69
C MET A 296 24.55 -14.11 7.39
N ASN A 297 23.54 -14.51 6.63
CA ASN A 297 23.71 -14.80 5.21
C ASN A 297 23.95 -13.47 4.49
N LYS A 298 25.18 -12.97 4.67
CA LYS A 298 25.75 -11.92 3.87
C LYS A 298 25.87 -12.46 2.46
N PHE A 299 24.85 -12.20 1.63
CA PHE A 299 25.01 -12.20 0.19
C PHE A 299 25.81 -10.96 -0.22
N SER A 300 27.06 -10.91 0.24
CA SER A 300 28.04 -9.91 -0.18
C SER A 300 29.16 -10.65 -0.89
N CYS A 301 29.21 -10.59 -2.22
CA CYS A 301 30.46 -10.92 -2.92
C CYS A 301 30.47 -10.45 -4.39
N GLY A 302 31.58 -9.80 -4.77
CA GLY A 302 31.97 -9.48 -6.15
C GLY A 302 31.42 -8.17 -6.69
N ASP A 303 32.30 -7.29 -7.19
CA ASP A 303 32.00 -5.96 -7.76
C ASP A 303 30.94 -5.93 -8.89
N ASN A 304 30.41 -7.09 -9.33
CA ASN A 304 29.55 -7.23 -10.51
C ASN A 304 28.20 -7.96 -10.27
N GLU A 305 27.88 -8.40 -9.06
CA GLU A 305 26.59 -9.07 -8.79
C GLU A 305 25.50 -8.04 -8.44
N LYS A 306 24.39 -8.04 -9.20
CA LYS A 306 23.21 -7.21 -8.95
C LYS A 306 22.01 -8.08 -8.58
N TYR A 307 21.11 -7.56 -7.77
CA TYR A 307 19.86 -8.21 -7.39
C TYR A 307 18.67 -7.44 -7.96
N GLU A 308 17.58 -8.17 -8.18
CA GLU A 308 16.29 -7.60 -8.51
C GLU A 308 15.33 -7.88 -7.35
N VAL A 309 14.63 -6.83 -6.89
CA VAL A 309 13.56 -6.92 -5.90
C VAL A 309 12.25 -6.56 -6.58
N MET A 310 11.32 -7.50 -6.62
CA MET A 310 10.00 -7.35 -7.21
C MET A 310 8.95 -7.17 -6.13
N VAL A 311 8.03 -6.23 -6.35
CA VAL A 311 6.86 -6.02 -5.49
C VAL A 311 5.60 -6.18 -6.32
N THR A 312 4.69 -7.05 -5.86
CA THR A 312 3.37 -7.26 -6.48
C THR A 312 2.28 -7.35 -5.41
N GLY A 313 1.07 -6.92 -5.75
CA GLY A 313 -0.08 -6.99 -4.84
C GLY A 313 -0.41 -8.40 -4.36
N ASN A 314 -0.28 -9.42 -5.23
CA ASN A 314 -0.68 -10.79 -4.89
C ASN A 314 0.40 -11.57 -4.12
N ASN A 315 1.69 -11.31 -4.42
CA ASN A 315 2.78 -12.14 -3.90
C ASN A 315 3.66 -11.46 -2.86
N GLY A 316 3.55 -10.13 -2.69
CA GLY A 316 4.36 -9.38 -1.73
C GLY A 316 5.72 -9.00 -2.29
N ILE A 317 6.74 -9.11 -1.44
CA ILE A 317 8.13 -8.75 -1.75
C ILE A 317 8.90 -10.02 -2.08
N GLN A 318 9.42 -10.07 -3.30
CA GLN A 318 10.24 -11.16 -3.82
C GLN A 318 11.59 -10.62 -4.31
N TRP A 319 12.60 -11.49 -4.36
CA TRP A 319 13.93 -11.10 -4.82
C TRP A 319 14.65 -12.25 -5.55
N ARG A 320 15.58 -11.90 -6.44
CA ARG A 320 16.47 -12.86 -7.10
C ARG A 320 17.81 -12.24 -7.45
N LEU A 321 18.79 -13.08 -7.77
CA LEU A 321 20.05 -12.62 -8.37
C LEU A 321 19.78 -12.26 -9.84
N LYS A 322 20.18 -11.06 -10.27
CA LYS A 322 19.94 -10.58 -11.63
C LYS A 322 20.62 -11.51 -12.64
N PRO A 323 19.88 -12.05 -13.64
CA PRO A 323 20.48 -12.84 -14.70
C PRO A 323 21.47 -12.00 -15.53
N SER A 324 22.69 -12.49 -15.76
CA SER A 324 23.66 -11.83 -16.65
C SER A 324 23.21 -11.95 -18.10
N PRO A 325 23.20 -10.87 -18.90
CA PRO A 325 22.90 -10.95 -20.34
C PRO A 325 24.01 -11.64 -21.16
N VAL A 326 25.17 -11.92 -20.57
CA VAL A 326 26.33 -12.52 -21.26
C VAL A 326 26.63 -13.89 -20.64
N GLN A 327 26.01 -14.96 -21.15
CA GLN A 327 26.50 -16.35 -21.08
C GLN A 327 25.62 -17.35 -21.87
N ALA A 328 25.04 -16.94 -23.00
CA ALA A 328 24.38 -17.88 -23.91
C ALA A 328 25.33 -18.50 -24.96
N GLU A 329 26.61 -18.10 -25.02
CA GLU A 329 27.57 -18.71 -25.93
C GLU A 329 28.83 -19.24 -25.21
N LYS A 330 28.95 -20.58 -25.23
CA LYS A 330 30.14 -21.41 -24.94
C LYS A 330 30.55 -21.61 -23.48
N GLU A 331 29.78 -22.38 -22.72
CA GLU A 331 30.35 -23.25 -21.68
C GLU A 331 30.62 -24.65 -22.24
N LYS A 332 31.79 -24.82 -22.87
CA LYS A 332 32.35 -26.15 -23.10
C LYS A 332 32.80 -26.72 -21.75
N LYS A 333 32.10 -27.78 -21.31
CA LYS A 333 32.46 -28.69 -20.21
C LYS A 333 33.97 -28.84 -20.02
N LYS A 334 34.52 -28.26 -18.95
CA LYS A 334 35.70 -28.81 -18.26
C LYS A 334 35.26 -29.20 -16.85
N LYS A 335 35.08 -30.51 -16.65
CA LYS A 335 34.85 -31.10 -15.33
C LYS A 335 36.06 -30.75 -14.44
N SER A 336 35.82 -29.93 -13.42
CA SER A 336 36.64 -29.95 -12.21
C SER A 336 35.74 -30.46 -11.08
N GLU A 337 36.06 -31.66 -10.60
CA GLU A 337 35.32 -32.31 -9.52
C GLU A 337 35.60 -31.55 -8.21
N GLY A 338 34.56 -30.90 -7.68
CA GLY A 338 34.63 -30.19 -6.39
C GLY A 338 33.74 -28.94 -6.25
N LYS A 339 33.14 -28.40 -7.33
CA LYS A 339 32.37 -27.13 -7.30
C LYS A 339 30.87 -27.20 -7.66
N GLY A 340 30.31 -28.38 -7.95
CA GLY A 340 28.94 -28.50 -8.49
C GLY A 340 27.81 -27.98 -7.57
N ARG A 341 27.95 -28.12 -6.24
CA ARG A 341 26.86 -27.79 -5.30
C ARG A 341 26.59 -26.28 -5.17
N LYS A 342 27.64 -25.45 -5.17
CA LYS A 342 27.53 -23.98 -5.11
C LYS A 342 27.06 -23.35 -6.43
N GLU A 343 27.35 -24.00 -7.56
CA GLU A 343 27.00 -23.52 -8.89
C GLU A 343 25.53 -23.82 -9.22
N GLU A 344 25.02 -24.98 -8.82
CA GLU A 344 23.59 -25.33 -8.89
C GLU A 344 22.71 -24.44 -7.99
N GLU A 345 23.14 -24.14 -6.75
CA GLU A 345 22.42 -23.19 -5.87
C GLU A 345 22.38 -21.78 -6.46
N ARG A 346 23.50 -21.31 -7.04
CA ARG A 346 23.57 -20.02 -7.73
C ARG A 346 22.68 -19.97 -8.99
N HIS A 347 22.56 -21.06 -9.72
CA HIS A 347 21.67 -21.14 -10.89
C HIS A 347 20.19 -21.08 -10.48
N LYS A 348 19.80 -21.81 -9.42
CA LYS A 348 18.44 -21.73 -8.86
C LYS A 348 18.08 -20.33 -8.36
N LEU A 349 19.04 -19.62 -7.72
CA LEU A 349 18.88 -18.24 -7.25
C LEU A 349 18.77 -17.20 -8.38
N ARG A 350 19.21 -17.53 -9.61
CA ARG A 350 19.12 -16.65 -10.80
C ARG A 350 17.79 -16.80 -11.54
N GLU A 351 17.22 -18.00 -11.56
CA GLU A 351 16.01 -18.27 -12.34
C GLU A 351 14.71 -18.08 -11.54
N ALA A 352 14.71 -18.38 -10.24
CA ALA A 352 13.51 -18.37 -9.41
C ALA A 352 13.41 -17.13 -8.49
N TRP A 353 12.21 -16.58 -8.38
CA TRP A 353 11.88 -15.51 -7.42
C TRP A 353 11.75 -16.08 -6.00
N ASN A 354 12.58 -15.59 -5.08
CA ASN A 354 12.55 -15.97 -3.66
C ASN A 354 11.60 -15.05 -2.90
N SER A 355 10.69 -15.60 -2.10
CA SER A 355 9.75 -14.82 -1.29
C SER A 355 10.43 -14.34 -0.01
N PHE A 356 10.38 -13.03 0.28
CA PHE A 356 10.86 -12.48 1.56
C PHE A 356 9.71 -12.30 2.57
N SER A 357 8.67 -11.57 2.16
CA SER A 357 7.57 -11.21 3.05
C SER A 357 6.33 -10.88 2.25
N TYR A 358 5.17 -11.26 2.77
CA TYR A 358 3.92 -10.59 2.42
C TYR A 358 3.72 -9.35 3.29
N PHE A 359 2.88 -8.41 2.84
CA PHE A 359 2.76 -7.09 3.48
C PHE A 359 2.30 -7.12 4.95
N PRO A 360 1.31 -7.94 5.37
CA PRO A 360 0.84 -7.99 6.76
C PRO A 360 1.89 -8.42 7.80
N GLU A 361 2.99 -9.05 7.37
CA GLU A 361 4.11 -9.47 8.22
C GLU A 361 5.07 -8.32 8.55
N ILE A 362 5.00 -7.20 7.82
CA ILE A 362 5.91 -6.06 7.99
C ILE A 362 5.45 -5.24 9.21
N THR A 363 6.40 -4.84 10.05
CA THR A 363 6.14 -4.00 11.24
C THR A 363 6.43 -2.54 10.96
N HIS A 364 7.59 -2.23 10.36
CA HIS A 364 8.00 -0.88 10.02
C HIS A 364 9.12 -0.89 8.98
N ILE A 365 9.26 0.22 8.26
CA ILE A 365 10.31 0.43 7.27
C ILE A 365 11.11 1.68 7.64
N VAL A 366 12.43 1.58 7.55
CA VAL A 366 13.36 2.68 7.84
C VAL A 366 14.13 3.03 6.58
N ILE A 367 14.21 4.32 6.26
CA ILE A 367 15.01 4.86 5.17
C ILE A 367 16.22 5.59 5.78
N ARG A 368 17.41 5.31 5.26
CA ARG A 368 18.65 6.03 5.57
C ARG A 368 19.34 6.35 4.26
N GLU A 369 19.24 7.60 3.83
CA GLU A 369 19.68 8.03 2.49
C GLU A 369 19.02 7.18 1.40
N ALA A 370 19.77 6.38 0.64
CA ALA A 370 19.25 5.48 -0.38
C ALA A 370 19.07 4.03 0.13
N THR A 371 19.35 3.75 1.40
CA THR A 371 19.23 2.42 2.00
C THR A 371 17.86 2.25 2.66
N VAL A 372 17.15 1.17 2.31
CA VAL A 372 15.84 0.82 2.85
C VAL A 372 15.95 -0.45 3.68
N SER A 373 15.34 -0.43 4.86
CA SER A 373 15.30 -1.54 5.81
C SER A 373 13.87 -1.94 6.11
N ILE A 374 13.50 -3.17 5.76
CA ILE A 374 12.16 -3.72 5.95
C ILE A 374 12.22 -4.72 7.10
N ASN A 375 11.51 -4.44 8.19
CA ASN A 375 11.51 -5.27 9.40
C ASN A 375 10.19 -6.04 9.51
N LYS A 376 10.29 -7.33 9.81
CA LYS A 376 9.14 -8.24 9.96
C LYS A 376 8.78 -8.45 11.43
N GLN A 377 7.65 -9.10 11.66
CA GLN A 377 7.21 -9.53 13.00
C GLN A 377 8.11 -10.62 13.60
N ASP A 378 8.71 -11.46 12.77
CA ASP A 378 9.67 -12.51 13.19
C ASP A 378 11.10 -11.98 13.34
N ASN A 379 11.27 -10.66 13.54
CA ASN A 379 12.54 -9.94 13.63
C ASN A 379 13.51 -10.10 12.45
N LYS A 380 13.11 -10.80 11.37
CA LYS A 380 13.88 -10.85 10.14
C LYS A 380 13.83 -9.52 9.42
N ARG A 381 14.92 -9.20 8.74
CA ARG A 381 15.11 -7.92 8.06
C ARG A 381 15.65 -8.13 6.66
N MET A 382 15.12 -7.34 5.73
CA MET A 382 15.72 -7.11 4.42
C MET A 382 16.29 -5.70 4.39
N GLU A 383 17.55 -5.56 4.00
CA GLU A 383 18.20 -4.27 3.77
C GLU A 383 18.70 -4.20 2.34
N LEU A 384 18.34 -3.14 1.62
CA LEU A 384 18.77 -2.91 0.24
C LEU A 384 19.18 -1.46 0.02
N ARG A 385 20.14 -1.22 -0.90
CA ARG A 385 20.58 0.13 -1.27
C ARG A 385 20.19 0.47 -2.71
N LEU A 386 19.31 1.44 -2.87
CA LEU A 386 18.79 1.89 -4.15
C LEU A 386 19.69 2.95 -4.78
N GLY A 387 19.45 3.29 -6.04
CA GLY A 387 20.25 4.23 -6.82
C GLY A 387 20.14 5.69 -6.35
N SER A 388 19.07 6.04 -5.65
CA SER A 388 18.89 7.38 -5.07
C SER A 388 17.92 7.38 -3.88
N HIS A 389 17.93 8.46 -3.10
CA HIS A 389 16.92 8.68 -2.06
C HIS A 389 15.50 8.75 -2.65
N ALA A 390 15.32 9.36 -3.83
CA ALA A 390 14.03 9.43 -4.50
C ALA A 390 13.51 8.04 -4.90
N GLU A 391 14.38 7.15 -5.34
CA GLU A 391 14.04 5.75 -5.61
C GLU A 391 13.69 5.00 -4.32
N ALA A 392 14.37 5.28 -3.20
CA ALA A 392 14.01 4.75 -1.89
C ALA A 392 12.61 5.18 -1.43
N LEU A 393 12.26 6.45 -1.60
CA LEU A 393 10.89 6.93 -1.32
C LEU A 393 9.85 6.29 -2.26
N SER A 394 10.19 6.12 -3.54
CA SER A 394 9.34 5.41 -4.51
C SER A 394 9.10 3.96 -4.10
N PHE A 395 10.16 3.22 -3.74
CA PHE A 395 10.07 1.82 -3.29
C PHE A 395 9.27 1.70 -1.99
N THR A 396 9.60 2.51 -0.98
CA THR A 396 8.93 2.44 0.32
C THR A 396 7.45 2.82 0.23
N SER A 397 7.10 3.83 -0.58
CA SER A 397 5.68 4.20 -0.80
C SER A 397 4.88 3.09 -1.47
N LEU A 398 5.49 2.28 -2.36
CA LEU A 398 4.84 1.11 -2.95
C LEU A 398 4.50 0.04 -1.90
N VAL A 399 5.46 -0.30 -1.05
CA VAL A 399 5.26 -1.32 0.00
C VAL A 399 4.23 -0.83 1.03
N ASP A 400 4.33 0.43 1.43
CA ASP A 400 3.43 1.09 2.37
C ASP A 400 1.98 1.21 1.83
N GLY A 401 1.81 1.48 0.53
CA GLY A 401 0.48 1.51 -0.09
C GLY A 401 -0.15 0.12 -0.24
N TYR A 402 0.61 -0.91 -0.62
CA TYR A 402 0.09 -2.28 -0.59
C TYR A 402 -0.23 -2.75 0.83
N PHE A 403 0.59 -2.40 1.82
CA PHE A 403 0.28 -2.67 3.23
C PHE A 403 -1.07 -2.09 3.64
N ARG A 404 -1.38 -0.84 3.24
CA ARG A 404 -2.70 -0.25 3.48
C ARG A 404 -3.85 -1.00 2.81
N LEU A 405 -3.60 -1.56 1.62
CA LEU A 405 -4.61 -2.29 0.87
C LEU A 405 -4.81 -3.71 1.37
N THR A 406 -3.84 -4.33 2.05
CA THR A 406 -3.93 -5.77 2.43
C THR A 406 -3.84 -6.06 3.91
N ALA A 407 -3.38 -5.12 4.74
CA ALA A 407 -3.12 -5.34 6.17
C ALA A 407 -3.88 -4.37 7.08
N ASP A 408 -3.69 -3.06 6.86
CA ASP A 408 -4.29 -2.03 7.72
C ASP A 408 -4.50 -0.71 6.97
N ALA A 409 -5.76 -0.39 6.67
CA ALA A 409 -6.13 0.77 5.87
C ALA A 409 -5.88 2.12 6.55
N HIS A 410 -5.63 2.15 7.86
CA HIS A 410 -5.52 3.36 8.66
C HIS A 410 -4.13 3.52 9.30
N HIS A 411 -3.15 2.73 8.86
CA HIS A 411 -1.79 2.77 9.36
C HIS A 411 -0.76 3.02 8.23
N TYR A 412 0.48 3.32 8.61
CA TYR A 412 1.59 3.51 7.69
C TYR A 412 2.88 2.91 8.28
N LEU A 413 3.75 2.39 7.42
CA LEU A 413 4.96 1.68 7.82
C LEU A 413 6.19 2.58 7.99
N CYS A 414 6.18 3.76 7.37
CA CYS A 414 7.32 4.67 7.34
C CYS A 414 6.85 6.13 7.34
N THR A 415 7.40 6.95 8.23
CA THR A 415 7.06 8.37 8.37
C THR A 415 7.39 9.19 7.12
N ASP A 416 8.46 8.80 6.42
CA ASP A 416 9.05 9.58 5.33
C ASP A 416 8.20 9.53 4.04
N VAL A 417 7.26 8.58 3.96
CA VAL A 417 6.32 8.43 2.83
C VAL A 417 4.86 8.41 3.25
N ALA A 418 4.57 8.67 4.53
CA ALA A 418 3.24 8.53 5.11
C ALA A 418 2.26 9.54 4.46
N PRO A 419 1.11 9.07 3.92
CA PRO A 419 0.14 9.98 3.31
C PRO A 419 -0.39 11.02 4.31
N PRO A 420 -0.41 12.33 3.96
CA PRO A 420 -0.89 13.38 4.86
C PRO A 420 -2.30 13.12 5.41
N LEU A 421 -3.23 12.62 4.59
CA LEU A 421 -4.60 12.30 4.98
C LEU A 421 -4.66 11.16 6.01
N ILE A 422 -3.81 10.14 5.87
CA ILE A 422 -3.71 9.05 6.85
C ILE A 422 -3.22 9.58 8.19
N GLN A 423 -2.19 10.42 8.20
CA GLN A 423 -1.72 11.06 9.44
C GLN A 423 -2.80 11.93 10.08
N HIS A 424 -3.52 12.71 9.28
CA HIS A 424 -4.64 13.53 9.73
C HIS A 424 -5.75 12.67 10.35
N ASN A 425 -6.10 11.57 9.70
CA ASN A 425 -7.16 10.67 10.15
C ASN A 425 -6.81 9.97 11.47
N ILE A 426 -5.58 9.49 11.63
CA ILE A 426 -5.10 8.88 12.88
C ILE A 426 -5.24 9.87 14.05
N ARG A 427 -4.81 11.13 13.86
CA ARG A 427 -4.89 12.16 14.92
C ARG A 427 -6.33 12.49 15.34
N ASN A 428 -7.29 12.35 14.43
CA ASN A 428 -8.69 12.68 14.66
C ASN A 428 -9.59 11.45 14.89
N GLY A 429 -9.03 10.23 14.91
CA GLY A 429 -9.82 8.99 15.03
C GLY A 429 -10.82 8.79 13.88
N CYS A 430 -10.51 9.31 12.69
CA CYS A 430 -11.39 9.25 11.52
C CYS A 430 -11.05 8.04 10.63
N HIS A 431 -12.07 7.34 10.16
CA HIS A 431 -11.90 6.25 9.21
C HIS A 431 -11.74 6.79 7.79
N GLY A 432 -11.11 6.00 6.91
CA GLY A 432 -11.26 6.16 5.46
C GLY A 432 -12.70 5.93 4.97
N PRO A 433 -12.91 5.81 3.65
CA PRO A 433 -14.24 5.66 3.04
C PRO A 433 -14.84 4.26 3.25
N ILE A 434 -15.10 3.90 4.50
CA ILE A 434 -15.80 2.66 4.87
C ILE A 434 -17.30 2.78 4.56
N CYS A 435 -17.89 1.70 4.09
CA CYS A 435 -19.33 1.62 3.86
C CYS A 435 -20.11 1.78 5.17
N THR A 436 -21.35 2.24 5.05
CA THR A 436 -22.23 2.51 6.19
C THR A 436 -22.43 1.26 7.06
N GLU A 437 -22.49 0.06 6.45
CA GLU A 437 -22.64 -1.19 7.19
C GLU A 437 -21.47 -1.47 8.14
N TYR A 438 -20.22 -1.17 7.75
CA TYR A 438 -19.06 -1.34 8.62
C TYR A 438 -19.08 -0.36 9.80
N ALA A 439 -19.47 0.89 9.56
CA ALA A 439 -19.63 1.88 10.62
C ALA A 439 -20.71 1.46 11.64
N ILE A 440 -21.86 0.97 11.16
CA ILE A 440 -22.94 0.45 11.99
C ILE A 440 -22.48 -0.79 12.79
N ASN A 441 -21.78 -1.73 12.15
CA ASN A 441 -21.28 -2.93 12.82
C ASN A 441 -20.27 -2.59 13.92
N LYS A 442 -19.41 -1.59 13.71
CA LYS A 442 -18.51 -1.09 14.74
C LYS A 442 -19.27 -0.50 15.93
N LEU A 443 -20.29 0.33 15.70
CA LEU A 443 -21.14 0.85 16.77
C LEU A 443 -21.79 -0.28 17.59
N ARG A 444 -22.29 -1.32 16.90
CA ARG A 444 -22.84 -2.53 17.56
C ARG A 444 -21.83 -3.26 18.43
N GLN A 445 -20.61 -3.46 17.92
CA GLN A 445 -19.55 -4.18 18.62
C GLN A 445 -18.99 -3.40 19.82
N GLU A 446 -19.03 -2.07 19.79
CA GLU A 446 -18.48 -1.22 20.86
C GLU A 446 -19.52 -0.79 21.92
N GLY A 447 -20.66 -1.49 21.99
CA GLY A 447 -21.67 -1.35 23.04
C GLY A 447 -22.99 -0.68 22.61
N ASN A 448 -23.04 -0.11 21.39
CA ASN A 448 -24.24 0.48 20.79
C ASN A 448 -24.99 1.49 21.69
N GLU A 449 -24.27 2.25 22.50
CA GLU A 449 -24.88 3.25 23.37
C GLU A 449 -25.31 4.50 22.58
N VAL A 450 -26.41 5.11 23.00
CA VAL A 450 -26.90 6.37 22.42
C VAL A 450 -25.83 7.45 22.56
N GLY A 451 -25.53 8.13 21.44
CA GLY A 451 -24.49 9.15 21.36
C GLY A 451 -23.10 8.62 21.01
N MET A 452 -22.92 7.30 20.91
CA MET A 452 -21.71 6.72 20.30
C MET A 452 -21.68 7.02 18.81
N TYR A 453 -20.50 7.31 18.27
CA TYR A 453 -20.37 7.69 16.87
C TYR A 453 -19.08 7.21 16.19
N VAL A 454 -19.14 7.10 14.87
CA VAL A 454 -18.02 6.80 13.97
C VAL A 454 -17.84 7.99 13.02
N LEU A 455 -16.63 8.52 12.94
CA LEU A 455 -16.23 9.46 11.90
C LEU A 455 -15.60 8.69 10.74
N ARG A 456 -16.05 8.96 9.51
CA ARG A 456 -15.56 8.30 8.28
C ARG A 456 -15.61 9.23 7.08
N TRP A 457 -14.65 9.13 6.17
CA TRP A 457 -14.75 9.81 4.88
C TRP A 457 -15.93 9.26 4.06
N SER A 458 -16.53 10.09 3.22
CA SER A 458 -17.59 9.65 2.31
C SER A 458 -17.04 8.73 1.23
N CYS A 459 -17.81 7.69 0.87
CA CYS A 459 -17.46 6.79 -0.24
C CYS A 459 -17.63 7.44 -1.63
N THR A 460 -18.25 8.62 -1.71
CA THR A 460 -18.61 9.26 -2.99
C THR A 460 -18.09 10.67 -3.14
N ASN A 461 -17.60 11.31 -2.07
CA ASN A 461 -17.16 12.70 -2.10
C ASN A 461 -15.91 12.92 -1.23
N PHE A 462 -14.85 13.46 -1.84
CA PHE A 462 -13.57 13.73 -1.18
C PHE A 462 -13.62 14.88 -0.16
N ASN A 463 -14.67 15.71 -0.19
CA ASN A 463 -14.79 16.88 0.66
C ASN A 463 -15.75 16.65 1.83
N HIS A 464 -16.31 15.43 1.99
CA HIS A 464 -17.29 15.14 3.04
C HIS A 464 -16.79 14.06 4.00
N ILE A 465 -16.85 14.37 5.29
CA ILE A 465 -16.78 13.41 6.38
C ILE A 465 -18.22 13.13 6.83
N LEU A 466 -18.52 11.87 7.15
CA LEU A 466 -19.79 11.43 7.70
C LEU A 466 -19.59 11.05 9.17
N MET A 467 -20.48 11.55 10.01
CA MET A 467 -20.60 11.15 11.42
C MET A 467 -21.80 10.23 11.55
N THR A 468 -21.55 8.93 11.69
CA THR A 468 -22.60 7.92 11.91
C THR A 468 -22.83 7.78 13.41
N VAL A 469 -24.04 8.02 13.91
CA VAL A 469 -24.36 8.08 15.35
C VAL A 469 -25.47 7.10 15.70
N THR A 470 -25.33 6.41 16.83
CA THR A 470 -26.42 5.63 17.45
C THR A 470 -27.40 6.56 18.17
N CYS A 471 -28.67 6.49 17.79
CA CYS A 471 -29.77 7.32 18.27
C CYS A 471 -30.84 6.48 18.99
N LEU A 472 -31.69 7.13 19.78
CA LEU A 472 -32.92 6.51 20.32
C LEU A 472 -33.98 6.42 19.23
N GLU A 473 -34.65 5.27 19.14
CA GLU A 473 -35.84 5.11 18.32
C GLU A 473 -37.01 5.80 19.04
N GLY A 474 -37.53 6.88 18.46
CA GLY A 474 -38.79 7.45 18.92
C GLY A 474 -39.90 6.44 18.65
N SER A 475 -40.68 6.13 19.68
CA SER A 475 -41.82 5.21 19.58
C SER A 475 -42.74 5.58 18.41
N GLU A 476 -43.12 4.54 17.64
CA GLU A 476 -44.24 4.53 16.69
C GLU A 476 -44.07 5.35 15.39
N VAL A 477 -43.29 4.88 14.41
CA VAL A 477 -43.73 4.68 13.00
C VAL A 477 -42.76 3.71 12.31
N MET A 478 -43.33 2.65 11.73
CA MET A 478 -42.70 1.60 10.93
C MET A 478 -42.07 2.17 9.64
N ASN A 479 -40.89 2.80 9.74
CA ASN A 479 -40.07 3.16 8.57
C ASN A 479 -38.70 2.47 8.68
N ASN A 480 -38.23 1.88 7.58
CA ASN A 480 -37.01 1.07 7.43
C ASN A 480 -35.67 1.74 7.82
N SER A 481 -35.66 2.92 8.44
CA SER A 481 -34.46 3.58 8.95
C SER A 481 -34.20 3.16 10.40
N GLY A 482 -33.29 2.22 10.62
CA GLY A 482 -32.89 1.77 11.96
C GLY A 482 -32.27 2.89 12.83
N PRO A 483 -31.77 2.58 14.04
CA PRO A 483 -31.38 3.56 15.07
C PRO A 483 -30.08 4.34 14.75
N TYR A 484 -29.64 4.37 13.49
CA TYR A 484 -28.38 4.99 13.08
C TYR A 484 -28.66 6.15 12.12
N LYS A 485 -28.12 7.32 12.44
CA LYS A 485 -28.21 8.52 11.59
C LYS A 485 -26.82 8.91 11.10
N ASN A 486 -26.75 9.48 9.89
CA ASN A 486 -25.50 9.98 9.30
C ASN A 486 -25.61 11.50 9.18
N PHE A 487 -24.67 12.22 9.79
CA PHE A 487 -24.54 13.66 9.66
C PHE A 487 -23.36 13.99 8.76
N GLN A 488 -23.54 14.95 7.86
CA GLN A 488 -22.50 15.36 6.93
C GLN A 488 -21.68 16.52 7.51
N ILE A 489 -20.37 16.41 7.40
CA ILE A 489 -19.38 17.44 7.72
C ILE A 489 -18.66 17.80 6.41
N GLU A 490 -18.81 19.03 5.95
CA GLU A 490 -18.13 19.56 4.77
C GLU A 490 -16.73 20.05 5.14
N VAL A 491 -15.74 19.67 4.33
CA VAL A 491 -14.33 20.05 4.44
C VAL A 491 -14.01 20.97 3.27
N LYS A 492 -13.59 22.20 3.55
CA LYS A 492 -13.23 23.20 2.53
C LYS A 492 -11.86 23.81 2.87
N LYS A 493 -11.21 24.43 1.88
CA LYS A 493 -10.01 25.28 2.08
C LYS A 493 -10.42 26.50 2.94
N GLY A 494 -10.44 26.34 4.26
CA GLY A 494 -10.99 27.32 5.21
C GLY A 494 -11.63 26.73 6.47
N GLY A 495 -11.82 25.41 6.54
CA GLY A 495 -12.23 24.73 7.77
C GLY A 495 -13.27 23.63 7.58
N TYR A 496 -13.84 23.19 8.71
CA TYR A 496 -14.84 22.15 8.82
C TYR A 496 -16.20 22.76 9.16
N PHE A 497 -17.24 22.29 8.48
CA PHE A 497 -18.61 22.81 8.61
C PHE A 497 -19.57 21.65 8.81
N LEU A 498 -20.39 21.70 9.85
CA LEU A 498 -21.53 20.78 9.94
C LEU A 498 -22.57 21.21 8.90
N HIS A 499 -23.07 20.27 8.09
CA HIS A 499 -24.05 20.58 7.06
C HIS A 499 -25.30 21.24 7.68
N GLY A 500 -25.74 22.37 7.09
CA GLY A 500 -26.83 23.19 7.61
C GLY A 500 -26.40 24.24 8.66
N SER A 501 -25.11 24.31 9.04
CA SER A 501 -24.57 25.34 9.94
C SER A 501 -23.68 26.33 9.18
N ASN A 502 -23.76 27.61 9.57
CA ASN A 502 -22.90 28.67 9.04
C ASN A 502 -21.57 28.81 9.81
N LYS A 503 -21.36 28.02 10.87
CA LYS A 503 -20.18 28.11 11.72
C LYS A 503 -19.03 27.25 11.18
N SER A 504 -17.86 27.86 11.00
CA SER A 504 -16.63 27.18 10.59
C SER A 504 -15.75 26.84 11.80
N PHE A 505 -14.96 25.78 11.65
CA PHE A 505 -13.95 25.36 12.63
C PHE A 505 -12.61 25.13 11.94
N ALA A 506 -11.52 25.52 12.59
CA ALA A 506 -10.17 25.40 12.02
C ALA A 506 -9.73 23.92 11.91
N SER A 507 -10.18 23.07 12.83
CA SER A 507 -9.90 21.63 12.81
C SER A 507 -11.14 20.78 13.07
N LEU A 508 -11.09 19.52 12.64
CA LEU A 508 -12.13 18.53 12.93
C LEU A 508 -12.27 18.35 14.46
N LYS A 509 -11.16 18.38 15.20
CA LYS A 509 -11.17 18.32 16.65
C LYS A 509 -11.97 19.47 17.27
N ASP A 510 -11.77 20.71 16.82
CA ASP A 510 -12.50 21.87 17.35
C ASP A 510 -14.01 21.76 17.08
N LEU A 511 -14.39 21.29 15.89
CA LEU A 511 -15.79 20.99 15.56
C LEU A 511 -16.34 19.93 16.52
N MET A 512 -15.63 18.82 16.71
CA MET A 512 -16.11 17.72 17.56
C MET A 512 -16.20 18.12 19.03
N ASP A 513 -15.25 18.91 19.53
CA ASP A 513 -15.27 19.40 20.91
C ASP A 513 -16.41 20.42 21.11
N HIS A 514 -16.73 21.23 20.10
CA HIS A 514 -17.93 22.07 20.12
C HIS A 514 -19.23 21.25 20.17
N LEU A 515 -19.33 20.18 19.37
CA LEU A 515 -20.54 19.34 19.29
C LEU A 515 -20.76 18.49 20.55
N LYS A 516 -19.71 18.03 21.24
CA LYS A 516 -19.82 17.27 22.49
C LYS A 516 -20.55 18.04 23.60
N GLY A 517 -20.44 19.36 23.61
CA GLY A 517 -21.13 20.23 24.58
C GLY A 517 -22.58 20.55 24.23
N GLN A 518 -23.13 20.01 23.13
CA GLN A 518 -24.46 20.36 22.63
C GLN A 518 -25.43 19.18 22.61
N ILE A 519 -26.72 19.50 22.73
CA ILE A 519 -27.81 18.58 22.44
C ILE A 519 -28.14 18.72 20.95
N LEU A 520 -27.82 17.69 20.18
CA LEU A 520 -28.09 17.63 18.75
C LEU A 520 -29.51 17.13 18.53
N ARG A 521 -30.24 17.81 17.63
CA ARG A 521 -31.61 17.48 17.25
C ARG A 521 -31.70 17.29 15.75
N THR A 522 -32.29 16.17 15.32
CA THR A 522 -32.68 15.92 13.93
C THR A 522 -34.02 15.22 13.93
N ASP A 523 -34.95 15.69 13.09
CA ASP A 523 -36.33 15.19 13.06
C ASP A 523 -36.95 15.17 14.48
N ASN A 524 -37.35 13.99 14.96
CA ASN A 524 -37.92 13.75 16.29
C ASN A 524 -36.89 13.20 17.31
N ILE A 525 -35.60 13.22 16.99
CA ILE A 525 -34.55 12.59 17.79
C ILE A 525 -33.64 13.66 18.40
N SER A 526 -33.44 13.59 19.72
CA SER A 526 -32.44 14.38 20.44
C SER A 526 -31.41 13.49 21.10
N PHE A 527 -30.12 13.82 20.95
CA PHE A 527 -29.02 13.09 21.59
C PHE A 527 -27.83 14.01 21.86
N THR A 528 -26.93 13.58 22.73
CA THR A 528 -25.63 14.22 22.98
C THR A 528 -24.52 13.29 22.51
N LEU A 529 -23.46 13.83 21.90
CA LEU A 529 -22.32 13.00 21.52
C LEU A 529 -21.57 12.52 22.78
N LYS A 530 -21.22 11.23 22.80
CA LYS A 530 -20.47 10.62 23.91
C LYS A 530 -19.05 10.27 23.47
N ARG A 531 -18.86 9.07 22.92
CA ARG A 531 -17.55 8.51 22.61
C ARG A 531 -17.44 8.18 21.12
N CYS A 532 -16.29 8.52 20.55
CA CYS A 532 -15.91 8.15 19.19
C CYS A 532 -15.38 6.71 19.17
N CYS A 533 -15.94 5.87 18.32
CA CYS A 533 -15.38 4.57 17.97
C CYS A 533 -14.29 4.81 16.92
N GLN A 534 -13.01 4.66 17.28
CA GLN A 534 -11.86 4.95 16.40
C GLN A 534 -11.45 3.72 15.56
N PRO A 535 -10.73 3.88 14.43
CA PRO A 535 -10.13 2.76 13.70
C PRO A 535 -9.28 1.88 14.62
N ARG A 536 -9.43 0.55 14.52
CA ARG A 536 -8.60 -0.41 15.25
C ARG A 536 -7.54 -1.00 14.32
N PRO A 537 -6.35 -1.33 14.84
CA PRO A 537 -5.32 -1.97 14.03
C PRO A 537 -5.84 -3.24 13.35
N ARG A 538 -5.57 -3.37 12.05
CA ARG A 538 -5.92 -4.53 11.21
C ARG A 538 -7.42 -4.84 11.15
N GLU A 539 -8.27 -3.84 11.34
CA GLU A 539 -9.72 -4.04 11.20
C GLU A 539 -10.14 -4.32 9.75
N ILE A 540 -11.08 -5.25 9.57
CA ILE A 540 -11.56 -5.63 8.25
C ILE A 540 -12.67 -4.70 7.78
N SER A 541 -12.50 -4.13 6.58
CA SER A 541 -13.50 -3.30 5.90
C SER A 541 -13.38 -3.41 4.37
N ASN A 542 -14.29 -2.78 3.63
CA ASN A 542 -14.24 -2.65 2.17
C ASN A 542 -12.97 -1.93 1.65
N LEU A 543 -12.19 -1.29 2.53
CA LEU A 543 -10.92 -0.69 2.17
C LEU A 543 -9.83 -1.74 1.90
N LEU A 544 -9.93 -2.91 2.55
CA LEU A 544 -8.97 -4.00 2.40
C LEU A 544 -9.34 -4.94 1.24
N VAL A 545 -8.31 -5.43 0.58
CA VAL A 545 -8.34 -6.36 -0.54
C VAL A 545 -8.02 -7.77 -0.04
N ALA A 546 -8.99 -8.66 -0.20
CA ALA A 546 -8.94 -10.04 0.21
C ALA A 546 -8.21 -10.88 -0.85
N THR A 547 -6.88 -10.91 -0.75
CA THR A 547 -6.01 -11.81 -1.54
C THR A 547 -5.88 -13.18 -0.85
N LYS A 548 -5.51 -14.22 -1.60
CA LYS A 548 -5.22 -15.55 -1.05
C LYS A 548 -4.21 -15.47 0.11
N LYS A 549 -3.06 -14.82 -0.11
CA LYS A 549 -2.03 -14.65 0.93
C LYS A 549 -2.48 -13.82 2.13
N ALA A 550 -3.32 -12.80 1.94
CA ALA A 550 -3.84 -12.02 3.06
C ALA A 550 -4.80 -12.84 3.94
N GLN A 551 -5.58 -13.74 3.34
CA GLN A 551 -6.49 -14.62 4.06
C GLN A 551 -5.77 -15.78 4.75
N GLU A 552 -4.72 -16.31 4.13
CA GLU A 552 -3.86 -17.35 4.70
C GLU A 552 -2.97 -16.81 5.82
N TRP A 553 -2.67 -15.52 5.81
CA TRP A 553 -1.88 -14.89 6.85
C TRP A 553 -2.58 -15.02 8.20
N GLN A 554 -1.87 -15.61 9.16
CA GLN A 554 -2.25 -15.66 10.57
C GLN A 554 -1.19 -14.91 11.37
N PRO A 555 -1.58 -14.19 12.44
CA PRO A 555 -0.60 -13.63 13.37
C PRO A 555 0.25 -14.78 13.91
N VAL A 556 1.54 -14.77 13.59
CA VAL A 556 2.51 -15.63 14.25
C VAL A 556 2.65 -15.09 15.65
N TYR A 557 1.88 -15.62 16.59
CA TYR A 557 2.19 -15.51 18.01
C TYR A 557 3.31 -16.50 18.26
N PRO A 558 4.56 -16.08 18.57
CA PRO A 558 5.58 -16.98 19.06
C PRO A 558 5.24 -17.33 20.52
N MET A 559 4.10 -18.01 20.73
CA MET A 559 3.68 -18.48 22.05
C MET A 559 4.64 -19.53 22.63
N GLY A 560 5.62 -20.01 21.87
CA GLY A 560 6.61 -21.00 22.30
C GLY A 560 8.05 -20.51 22.42
N GLN A 561 8.36 -19.23 22.15
CA GLN A 561 9.76 -18.78 22.08
C GLN A 561 10.00 -17.39 22.70
N LEU A 562 9.25 -17.07 23.75
CA LEU A 562 9.71 -16.09 24.73
C LEU A 562 10.38 -16.86 25.86
N SER A 563 11.63 -17.28 25.67
CA SER A 563 12.48 -17.67 26.79
C SER A 563 12.87 -16.41 27.54
N PHE A 564 12.07 -16.04 28.52
CA PHE A 564 12.50 -15.05 29.49
C PHE A 564 13.67 -15.63 30.27
N HIS A 565 14.81 -14.96 30.28
CA HIS A 565 15.86 -15.28 31.26
C HIS A 565 15.27 -15.05 32.65
N ARG A 566 15.04 -16.14 33.37
CA ARG A 566 14.54 -16.11 34.74
C ARG A 566 15.67 -15.63 35.65
N ILE A 567 15.60 -14.37 36.06
CA ILE A 567 16.53 -13.84 37.05
C ILE A 567 16.12 -14.39 38.42
N ARG A 568 17.03 -15.08 39.08
CA ARG A 568 16.78 -15.64 40.41
C ARG A 568 16.94 -14.56 41.48
N LYS A 569 16.29 -14.75 42.64
CA LYS A 569 16.41 -13.79 43.76
C LYS A 569 17.86 -13.66 44.23
N GLU A 570 18.63 -14.74 44.11
CA GLU A 570 20.03 -14.80 44.52
C GLU A 570 20.96 -14.02 43.58
N GLU A 571 20.50 -13.69 42.37
CA GLU A 571 21.26 -12.94 41.36
C GLU A 571 21.10 -11.42 41.52
N ILE A 572 20.21 -10.96 42.41
CA ILE A 572 19.90 -9.53 42.62
C ILE A 572 20.22 -9.14 44.06
N VAL A 573 21.06 -8.12 44.21
CA VAL A 573 21.28 -7.46 45.49
C VAL A 573 20.59 -6.10 45.48
N GLN A 574 19.68 -5.88 46.43
CA GLN A 574 19.07 -4.57 46.65
C GLN A 574 20.04 -3.65 47.38
N GLY A 575 20.30 -2.48 46.78
CA GLY A 575 21.15 -1.41 47.32
C GLY A 575 20.35 -0.29 47.97
N GLU A 576 20.94 0.91 47.97
CA GLU A 576 20.40 2.12 48.60
C GLU A 576 19.05 2.53 48.02
N HIS A 577 18.18 3.09 48.87
CA HIS A 577 16.92 3.68 48.45
C HIS A 577 17.16 4.99 47.68
N LEU A 578 16.67 5.06 46.45
CA LEU A 578 16.87 6.18 45.53
C LEU A 578 15.66 7.11 45.44
N GLY A 579 14.55 6.76 46.10
CA GLY A 579 13.35 7.59 46.14
C GLY A 579 12.05 6.79 46.02
N ARG A 580 10.94 7.52 46.02
CA ARG A 580 9.58 6.95 46.01
C ARG A 580 8.91 7.25 44.67
N GLY A 581 8.45 6.21 44.00
CA GLY A 581 7.51 6.30 42.88
C GLY A 581 6.06 6.32 43.36
N THR A 582 5.11 6.55 42.45
CA THR A 582 3.69 6.75 42.75
C THR A 582 3.06 5.61 43.58
N ARG A 583 3.55 4.37 43.45
CA ARG A 583 3.14 3.18 44.25
C ARG A 583 4.30 2.21 44.54
N THR A 584 5.53 2.65 44.31
CA THR A 584 6.74 1.83 44.39
C THR A 584 7.82 2.56 45.15
N GLN A 585 8.68 1.81 45.83
CA GLN A 585 9.94 2.27 46.38
C GLN A 585 11.05 1.92 45.39
N ILE A 586 11.92 2.88 45.10
CA ILE A 586 12.99 2.74 44.13
C ILE A 586 14.29 2.54 44.88
N TYR A 587 15.03 1.50 44.52
CA TYR A 587 16.36 1.21 45.07
C TYR A 587 17.37 1.13 43.94
N SER A 588 18.64 1.37 44.24
CA SER A 588 19.73 0.87 43.43
C SER A 588 19.80 -0.65 43.61
N GLY A 589 20.38 -1.35 42.64
CA GLY A 589 20.61 -2.78 42.76
C GLY A 589 21.79 -3.23 41.91
N MET A 590 22.27 -4.43 42.20
CA MET A 590 23.30 -5.09 41.42
C MET A 590 22.75 -6.43 40.94
N LEU A 591 22.84 -6.67 39.64
CA LEU A 591 22.47 -7.93 38.99
C LEU A 591 23.75 -8.68 38.62
N SER A 592 23.96 -9.86 39.18
CA SER A 592 25.07 -10.74 38.82
C SER A 592 24.59 -11.78 37.82
N LEU A 593 25.10 -11.72 36.58
CA LEU A 593 24.80 -12.71 35.55
C LEU A 593 25.91 -13.77 35.51
N LYS A 594 25.52 -15.03 35.65
CA LYS A 594 26.41 -16.18 35.40
C LYS A 594 26.14 -16.69 33.99
N ASP A 595 27.16 -16.68 33.13
CA ASP A 595 27.07 -17.31 31.81
C ASP A 595 27.17 -18.84 32.01
N ASP A 596 26.06 -19.54 31.90
CA ASP A 596 25.96 -21.00 32.11
C ASP A 596 26.61 -21.85 30.99
N GLU A 597 27.31 -21.26 30.01
CA GLU A 597 27.82 -21.96 28.81
C GLU A 597 29.35 -21.94 28.64
N ASN A 598 30.16 -21.55 29.64
CA ASN A 598 31.62 -21.73 29.55
C ASN A 598 32.24 -22.10 30.91
N GLU A 599 32.34 -23.41 31.18
CA GLU A 599 33.26 -23.95 32.18
C GLU A 599 34.71 -23.64 31.77
N GLY A 600 35.26 -22.52 32.25
CA GLY A 600 36.68 -22.23 32.06
C GLY A 600 37.18 -20.86 32.51
N TYR A 601 36.35 -19.82 32.51
CA TYR A 601 36.75 -18.50 33.01
C TYR A 601 35.51 -17.77 33.58
N GLN A 602 35.40 -17.71 34.91
CA GLN A 602 34.35 -16.95 35.58
C GLN A 602 34.57 -15.44 35.36
N ASN A 603 33.91 -14.87 34.36
CA ASN A 603 33.67 -13.44 34.30
C ASN A 603 32.24 -13.19 34.80
N GLU A 604 32.06 -13.09 36.12
CA GLU A 604 30.81 -12.57 36.68
C GLU A 604 30.62 -11.13 36.19
N ARG A 605 29.60 -10.91 35.35
CA ARG A 605 29.23 -9.56 34.91
C ARG A 605 28.24 -8.99 35.90
N GLU A 606 28.75 -8.11 36.76
CA GLU A 606 27.93 -7.29 37.63
C GLU A 606 27.36 -6.08 36.86
N ILE A 607 26.03 -5.99 36.79
CA ILE A 607 25.31 -4.91 36.14
C ILE A 607 24.62 -4.07 37.21
N ARG A 608 24.91 -2.78 37.25
CA ARG A 608 24.14 -1.81 38.05
C ARG A 608 22.73 -1.69 37.47
N VAL A 609 21.75 -1.92 38.32
CA VAL A 609 20.34 -1.85 37.98
C VAL A 609 19.59 -0.93 38.94
N LEU A 610 18.37 -0.58 38.56
CA LEU A 610 17.46 0.21 39.39
C LEU A 610 16.25 -0.67 39.67
N LEU A 611 15.94 -0.88 40.94
CA LEU A 611 14.90 -1.78 41.41
C LEU A 611 13.67 -0.98 41.80
N LYS A 612 12.54 -1.20 41.13
CA LYS A 612 11.23 -0.67 41.57
C LYS A 612 10.49 -1.75 42.33
N VAL A 613 10.37 -1.59 43.64
CA VAL A 613 9.68 -2.51 44.56
C VAL A 613 8.31 -1.94 44.91
N LEU A 614 7.24 -2.72 44.91
CA LEU A 614 5.92 -2.23 45.30
C LEU A 614 5.88 -1.82 46.79
N ASP A 615 5.23 -0.71 47.10
CA ASP A 615 5.08 -0.27 48.49
C ASP A 615 4.18 -1.26 49.27
N PRO A 616 4.57 -1.71 50.48
CA PRO A 616 3.77 -2.64 51.28
C PRO A 616 2.34 -2.18 51.58
N SER A 617 2.08 -0.87 51.58
CA SER A 617 0.74 -0.27 51.76
C SER A 617 -0.20 -0.45 50.56
N HIS A 618 0.30 -1.01 49.45
CA HIS A 618 -0.43 -1.24 48.21
C HIS A 618 -0.51 -2.72 47.81
N ARG A 619 -0.32 -3.64 48.79
CA ARG A 619 -0.38 -5.10 48.57
C ARG A 619 -1.67 -5.59 47.92
N ASP A 620 -2.79 -4.90 48.14
CA ASP A 620 -4.11 -5.31 47.65
C ASP A 620 -4.25 -5.17 46.12
N ILE A 621 -3.33 -4.45 45.46
CA ILE A 621 -3.26 -4.35 44.00
C ILE A 621 -2.63 -5.62 43.38
N SER A 622 -2.06 -6.53 44.19
CA SER A 622 -1.44 -7.78 43.73
C SER A 622 -2.40 -8.98 43.58
N LEU A 623 -3.72 -8.76 43.55
CA LEU A 623 -4.71 -9.84 43.43
C LEU A 623 -4.75 -10.57 42.07
N ALA A 624 -3.77 -10.30 41.19
CA ALA A 624 -3.50 -11.12 40.00
C ALA A 624 -1.99 -11.39 39.84
N SER A 625 -1.33 -11.88 40.89
CA SER A 625 -0.18 -12.81 40.85
C SER A 625 0.55 -12.80 42.20
N SER A 626 0.76 -13.97 42.78
CA SER A 626 1.67 -14.18 43.92
C SER A 626 3.13 -14.01 43.47
N SER A 627 3.53 -12.81 43.04
CA SER A 627 4.87 -12.52 42.52
C SER A 627 5.22 -11.03 42.67
N PHE A 628 6.39 -10.73 43.23
CA PHE A 628 6.94 -9.35 43.26
C PHE A 628 7.40 -8.94 41.85
N VAL A 629 7.06 -7.73 41.41
CA VAL A 629 7.51 -7.15 40.13
C VAL A 629 8.75 -6.28 40.36
N TYR A 630 9.84 -6.55 39.65
CA TYR A 630 11.06 -5.73 39.63
C TYR A 630 11.31 -5.18 38.21
N ILE A 631 11.16 -3.87 37.99
CA ILE A 631 11.42 -3.25 36.67
C ILE A 631 12.86 -2.72 36.62
N PHE A 632 13.66 -3.17 35.64
CA PHE A 632 15.05 -2.77 35.44
C PHE A 632 15.20 -1.72 34.33
N PHE A 633 16.15 -0.78 34.50
CA PHE A 633 16.61 0.12 33.44
C PHE A 633 18.12 -0.01 33.27
N ASN A 634 18.59 -0.26 32.05
CA ASN A 634 19.99 -0.05 31.67
C ASN A 634 20.07 1.25 30.85
N ILE A 635 21.05 2.10 31.16
CA ILE A 635 21.30 3.39 30.48
C ILE A 635 21.70 3.23 29.00
N LYS A 636 21.91 1.99 28.51
CA LYS A 636 22.25 1.74 27.10
C LYS A 636 21.37 0.73 26.34
N ASN A 637 20.52 -0.07 27.00
CA ASN A 637 19.62 -1.01 26.31
C ASN A 637 18.31 -1.21 27.11
N LEU A 638 17.19 -1.25 26.41
CA LEU A 638 15.86 -1.50 26.99
C LEU A 638 15.74 -2.98 27.36
N LEU A 639 15.71 -3.32 28.65
CA LEU A 639 15.38 -4.66 29.16
C LEU A 639 13.97 -4.63 29.76
N LEU A 640 13.03 -5.40 29.20
CA LEU A 640 11.69 -5.63 29.77
C LEU A 640 11.74 -6.80 30.78
N SER A 641 11.00 -6.67 31.88
CA SER A 641 10.98 -7.55 33.07
C SER A 641 9.99 -8.73 32.99
N LEU A 642 10.20 -9.83 33.77
CA LEU A 642 9.19 -10.83 34.17
C LEU A 642 9.49 -11.61 35.50
N CYS A 643 8.43 -12.21 36.06
CA CYS A 643 8.14 -12.65 37.45
C CYS A 643 8.86 -13.91 38.03
N VAL A 644 8.83 -14.06 39.37
CA VAL A 644 9.25 -15.28 40.13
C VAL A 644 8.02 -15.98 40.74
N PRO A 645 7.78 -17.29 40.50
CA PRO A 645 6.78 -18.09 41.24
C PRO A 645 7.37 -18.91 42.40
N ASP A 646 6.60 -19.04 43.48
CA ASP A 646 6.78 -19.93 44.65
C ASP A 646 6.22 -21.35 44.35
N PRO A 647 6.87 -22.49 44.70
CA PRO A 647 6.57 -23.79 44.10
C PRO A 647 5.46 -24.60 44.80
N ARG A 648 4.38 -23.98 45.27
CA ARG A 648 3.25 -24.71 45.89
C ARG A 648 1.88 -24.18 45.49
N ALA A 649 1.39 -24.52 44.29
CA ALA A 649 -0.04 -24.70 44.00
C ALA A 649 -0.28 -25.20 42.56
N VAL A 650 -1.22 -26.13 42.40
CA VAL A 650 -1.64 -26.79 41.16
C VAL A 650 -2.81 -26.02 40.52
N LEU A 651 -2.83 -25.95 39.18
CA LEU A 651 -3.82 -25.29 38.35
C LEU A 651 -5.17 -26.06 38.29
N CYS A 652 -6.31 -25.36 38.22
CA CYS A 652 -7.54 -25.87 37.63
C CYS A 652 -8.43 -24.72 37.09
N CYS A 653 -8.92 -24.87 35.86
CA CYS A 653 -9.65 -23.87 35.05
C CYS A 653 -11.13 -23.69 35.44
N CYS A 654 -11.71 -22.49 35.22
CA CYS A 654 -12.86 -22.23 34.31
C CYS A 654 -13.36 -20.75 34.36
N PRO A 655 -14.09 -20.28 33.32
CA PRO A 655 -14.14 -18.88 32.87
C PRO A 655 -15.39 -18.11 33.32
N SER A 656 -15.41 -16.81 33.00
CA SER A 656 -16.48 -15.79 33.16
C SER A 656 -16.41 -14.94 34.42
N VAL A 657 -15.99 -13.67 34.30
CA VAL A 657 -16.63 -12.45 34.88
C VAL A 657 -16.05 -11.21 34.19
N SER A 658 -16.93 -10.27 33.89
CA SER A 658 -16.73 -8.94 33.29
C SER A 658 -15.74 -8.02 34.03
N LEU A 659 -14.82 -7.39 33.29
CA LEU A 659 -13.90 -6.37 33.81
C LEU A 659 -14.56 -4.97 33.91
N THR A 660 -14.40 -4.34 35.07
CA THR A 660 -14.91 -3.00 35.44
C THR A 660 -13.86 -1.88 35.20
N PRO A 661 -14.25 -0.59 35.19
CA PRO A 661 -13.47 0.53 34.61
C PRO A 661 -12.22 1.01 35.40
N GLY A 662 -11.86 0.38 36.52
CA GLY A 662 -10.85 0.90 37.45
C GLY A 662 -9.39 0.82 36.99
N LEU A 663 -9.07 -0.11 36.09
CA LEU A 663 -7.67 -0.37 35.66
C LEU A 663 -7.14 0.63 34.63
N PHE A 664 -8.02 1.30 33.88
CA PHE A 664 -7.62 2.28 32.86
C PHE A 664 -7.07 3.59 33.46
N CYS A 665 -7.48 3.93 34.69
CA CYS A 665 -7.04 5.15 35.38
C CYS A 665 -5.60 5.05 35.92
N ALA A 666 -5.12 3.85 36.24
CA ALA A 666 -3.78 3.68 36.83
C ALA A 666 -2.65 3.85 35.80
N ALA A 667 -2.88 3.48 34.54
CA ALA A 667 -1.89 3.58 33.47
C ALA A 667 -1.66 5.02 32.99
N LEU A 668 -2.70 5.86 32.98
CA LEU A 668 -2.60 7.26 32.57
C LEU A 668 -1.83 8.12 33.60
N THR A 669 -1.99 7.85 34.89
CA THR A 669 -1.32 8.61 35.96
C THR A 669 0.20 8.39 35.93
N LEU A 670 0.64 7.18 35.57
CA LEU A 670 2.07 6.85 35.44
C LEU A 670 2.73 7.52 34.21
N TYR A 671 1.96 7.78 33.15
CA TYR A 671 2.42 8.51 31.97
C TYR A 671 2.60 10.02 32.25
N HIS A 672 1.72 10.61 33.07
CA HIS A 672 1.78 12.05 33.35
C HIS A 672 2.89 12.45 34.34
N GLU A 673 3.29 11.55 35.26
CA GLU A 673 4.37 11.83 36.22
C GLU A 673 5.78 11.61 35.65
N SER A 674 5.95 10.71 34.68
CA SER A 674 7.25 10.45 34.04
C SER A 674 7.76 11.62 33.20
N ILE A 675 6.86 12.45 32.67
CA ILE A 675 7.21 13.70 31.97
C ILE A 675 7.61 14.82 32.95
N LYS A 676 7.11 14.80 34.20
CA LYS A 676 7.47 15.82 35.22
C LYS A 676 8.86 15.61 35.82
N TYR A 677 9.31 14.37 36.00
CA TYR A 677 10.65 14.09 36.56
C TYR A 677 11.80 14.29 35.57
N ALA A 678 11.54 14.35 34.26
CA ALA A 678 12.56 14.62 33.24
C ALA A 678 13.01 16.11 33.17
N ARG A 679 12.45 17.00 34.01
CA ARG A 679 12.78 18.44 34.02
C ARG A 679 13.50 18.95 35.27
N ILE A 680 13.84 18.09 36.22
CA ILE A 680 14.58 18.49 37.42
C ILE A 680 15.82 17.61 37.55
N GLY A 681 16.97 18.12 37.06
CA GLY A 681 18.29 17.63 37.49
C GLY A 681 19.21 17.06 36.40
N SER A 682 20.06 17.93 35.87
CA SER A 682 21.40 17.65 35.31
C SER A 682 21.53 17.11 33.87
N LYS A 683 22.60 17.58 33.21
CA LYS A 683 22.89 17.55 31.78
C LYS A 683 23.16 16.12 31.26
N ALA A 684 22.24 15.56 30.49
CA ALA A 684 22.51 14.53 29.50
C ALA A 684 21.49 14.63 28.35
N SER A 685 21.98 14.83 27.12
CA SER A 685 21.16 14.86 25.92
C SER A 685 20.67 13.45 25.58
N ILE A 686 19.35 13.22 25.65
CA ILE A 686 18.71 11.96 25.23
C ILE A 686 17.72 12.28 24.11
N SER A 687 17.88 11.59 22.97
CA SER A 687 17.04 11.69 21.77
C SER A 687 15.64 11.08 21.98
N PRO A 688 14.55 11.67 21.45
CA PRO A 688 13.20 11.15 21.64
C PRO A 688 12.87 10.09 20.59
N LEU A 689 13.06 8.81 20.94
CA LEU A 689 12.50 7.67 20.21
C LEU A 689 11.99 6.67 21.24
N ALA A 690 10.71 6.81 21.61
CA ALA A 690 10.00 5.85 22.43
C ALA A 690 8.80 5.33 21.63
N VAL A 691 8.92 4.09 21.15
CA VAL A 691 7.83 3.32 20.53
C VAL A 691 7.19 2.51 21.65
N PHE A 692 5.90 2.72 21.92
CA PHE A 692 5.13 1.96 22.90
C PHE A 692 4.21 0.97 22.19
N TYR A 693 4.36 -0.33 22.48
CA TYR A 693 3.39 -1.37 22.12
C TYR A 693 2.39 -1.56 23.27
N TRP A 694 1.10 -1.50 22.95
CA TRP A 694 0.03 -1.98 23.82
C TRP A 694 -0.41 -3.36 23.32
N LEU A 695 -0.26 -4.39 24.16
CA LEU A 695 -0.90 -5.68 23.96
C LEU A 695 -1.94 -5.85 25.06
N ILE A 696 -3.21 -5.70 24.67
CA ILE A 696 -4.35 -6.27 25.38
C ILE A 696 -4.52 -7.65 24.76
N ASN A 697 -4.32 -8.72 25.53
CA ASN A 697 -4.75 -10.06 25.14
C ASN A 697 -5.91 -10.47 26.05
N PRO A 698 -6.96 -11.12 25.51
CA PRO A 698 -8.13 -11.51 26.26
C PRO A 698 -7.92 -12.90 26.87
N GLU A 699 -8.04 -13.00 28.18
CA GLU A 699 -8.74 -14.11 28.85
C GLU A 699 -9.69 -13.51 29.87
#